data_AF-P16396-F1
#
_entry.id   AF-P16396-F1
#
_cell.length_a   1.000
_cell.length_b   1.000
_cell.length_c   1.000
_cell.angle_alpha   90.00
_cell.angle_beta   90.00
_cell.angle_gamma   90.00
#
_symmetry.space_group_name_H-M   'P 1'
#
loop_
_entity.id
_entity.type
_entity.pdbx_description
1 polymer ?
#
loop_
_entity_poly.entity_id
_entity_poly.type
_entity_poly.pdbx_seq_one_letter_code
_entity_poly.pdbx_strand_id
1 'polypeptide(L)'
;MKNMSCKLVVSVTLFFSFLTIGPLAHAQNSSEKEVIVVYKNKAGKETILDSDADVEQQYKHLPAVAVTADQETVKELKQDPDILYVENNVSFTAADSTDFKVLSDGTDTSDNFEQWNLEPIQVKQAWKAGLTGKNIKIAVIDSGISPHDDLSIAGGYSAVSYTSSYKDDNGHGTHVAGIIGAKHNGYGIDGIAPEAQIYAVKALDQNGSGDLQSLLQGIDWSIANRMDIVNMSLGTTSDSKILHDAVNKAYEQGVLLVAASGNDGNGKPVNYPAAYSSVVAVSATNEKNQLASFSTTGDEVEFSAPGTNITSTYLNQYYATGSGTSQATPHAAAMFALLKQRDPAETNVQLREEMRKNIVDLGTAGRDQQFGYGLIQYKAQATDSAYAAAEQAVKKAEQTKAQIDINKARELISQLPNSDAKTALHKRLDKVQSYRNVKDAKDKVAKAEKYKTQQTVDTAQTAINKLPNGTDKKNLQKRLDQVKRYIASKQAKDKVAKAEKSKKKTDVDSAQSAIGKLPASSEKTSLQKRLNKVKSTNLKTAQQSVSAAEKKSTDANAAKAQSAVNQLQAGKDKTALQKRLDKVKKKVAAAEAKKVETAKAKVKKAEKDKTKKSKTSAQSAVNQLKASNEKTKLQKRLNAVKPKK
;
A
#
# COMPACT_ATOMS: atom_id res chain seq x y z
N MET A 1 54.27 20.78 -45.01
CA MET A 1 53.97 20.25 -43.66
C MET A 1 54.55 18.85 -43.59
N LYS A 2 55.30 18.53 -42.53
CA LYS A 2 56.20 17.35 -42.44
C LYS A 2 55.53 16.05 -42.95
N ASN A 3 56.10 15.48 -44.01
CA ASN A 3 55.87 14.08 -44.41
C ASN A 3 57.22 13.48 -44.86
N MET A 4 57.52 12.34 -44.23
CA MET A 4 58.32 11.17 -44.66
C MET A 4 59.33 11.31 -45.81
N SER A 5 60.56 10.81 -45.57
CA SER A 5 61.13 9.66 -46.31
C SER A 5 62.67 9.56 -46.18
N CYS A 6 63.17 8.31 -46.25
CA CYS A 6 64.52 7.82 -46.60
C CYS A 6 65.61 7.83 -45.50
N LYS A 7 66.05 6.67 -45.00
CA LYS A 7 66.80 5.51 -45.60
C LYS A 7 68.33 5.73 -45.58
N LEU A 8 69.07 4.87 -44.85
CA LEU A 8 70.12 3.91 -45.33
C LEU A 8 71.00 3.45 -44.13
N VAL A 9 70.90 2.19 -43.70
CA VAL A 9 71.82 1.05 -43.97
C VAL A 9 73.16 1.13 -43.22
N VAL A 10 73.27 0.31 -42.17
CA VAL A 10 74.54 -0.21 -41.63
C VAL A 10 74.53 -1.72 -41.83
N SER A 11 75.56 -2.19 -42.53
CA SER A 11 75.82 -3.58 -42.90
C SER A 11 76.63 -4.26 -41.80
N VAL A 12 76.17 -5.39 -41.28
CA VAL A 12 77.03 -6.35 -40.57
C VAL A 12 76.65 -7.76 -41.00
N THR A 13 77.60 -8.37 -41.70
CA THR A 13 77.61 -9.73 -42.22
C THR A 13 77.98 -10.70 -41.10
N LEU A 14 77.14 -11.68 -40.77
CA LEU A 14 77.58 -12.89 -40.07
C LEU A 14 76.85 -14.13 -40.63
N PHE A 15 77.65 -15.16 -40.87
CA PHE A 15 77.35 -16.40 -41.60
C PHE A 15 76.13 -17.16 -41.06
N PHE A 16 75.14 -17.41 -41.92
CA PHE A 16 74.11 -18.44 -41.72
C PHE A 16 74.56 -19.73 -42.42
N SER A 17 74.89 -20.76 -41.64
CA SER A 17 74.95 -22.14 -42.09
C SER A 17 73.53 -22.69 -42.19
N PHE A 18 73.20 -23.17 -43.39
CA PHE A 18 71.95 -23.81 -43.74
C PHE A 18 71.76 -25.11 -42.93
N LEU A 19 70.76 -25.14 -42.05
CA LEU A 19 70.04 -26.38 -41.74
C LEU A 19 68.56 -26.12 -42.03
N THR A 20 68.08 -26.74 -43.11
CA THR A 20 66.67 -26.82 -43.46
C THR A 20 65.96 -27.74 -42.48
N ILE A 21 65.53 -27.20 -41.35
CA ILE A 21 64.49 -27.82 -40.52
C ILE A 21 63.20 -27.08 -40.88
N GLY A 22 62.28 -27.80 -41.52
CA GLY A 22 60.94 -27.31 -41.86
C GLY A 22 60.18 -26.83 -40.64
N PRO A 23 59.03 -26.18 -40.83
CA PRO A 23 58.27 -25.61 -39.72
C PRO A 23 58.00 -26.72 -38.69
N LEU A 24 58.46 -26.50 -37.47
CA LEU A 24 58.05 -27.26 -36.31
C LEU A 24 56.54 -26.99 -36.13
N ALA A 25 55.73 -27.72 -36.89
CA ALA A 25 54.38 -28.03 -36.48
C ALA A 25 54.54 -28.97 -35.29
N HIS A 26 54.71 -28.41 -34.09
CA HIS A 26 54.42 -29.14 -32.87
C HIS A 26 52.90 -29.35 -32.81
N ALA A 27 52.45 -30.35 -33.56
CA ALA A 27 51.29 -31.13 -33.21
C ALA A 27 51.74 -32.16 -32.16
N GLN A 28 51.54 -31.85 -30.89
CA GLN A 28 51.16 -32.86 -29.91
C GLN A 28 50.08 -32.27 -29.02
N ASN A 29 48.91 -32.90 -29.11
CA ASN A 29 47.76 -32.75 -28.24
C ASN A 29 48.19 -32.54 -26.77
N SER A 30 48.25 -31.31 -26.29
CA SER A 30 48.07 -31.08 -24.86
C SER A 30 46.59 -31.35 -24.59
N SER A 31 46.30 -32.36 -23.76
CA SER A 31 44.94 -32.52 -23.26
C SER A 31 44.70 -31.37 -22.29
N GLU A 32 44.14 -30.26 -22.77
CA GLU A 32 43.64 -29.21 -21.89
C GLU A 32 42.64 -29.80 -20.89
N LYS A 33 42.64 -29.24 -19.68
CA LYS A 33 41.76 -29.65 -18.60
C LYS A 33 41.07 -28.42 -18.03
N GLU A 34 39.78 -28.55 -17.80
CA GLU A 34 39.02 -27.60 -16.99
C GLU A 34 39.29 -27.88 -15.51
N VAL A 35 39.78 -26.86 -14.82
CA VAL A 35 40.14 -26.93 -13.40
C VAL A 35 39.66 -25.69 -12.65
N ILE A 36 39.41 -25.86 -11.36
CA ILE A 36 39.14 -24.76 -10.43
C ILE A 36 40.42 -24.48 -9.63
N VAL A 37 40.98 -23.30 -9.80
CA VAL A 37 42.20 -22.85 -9.11
C VAL A 37 41.82 -21.95 -7.95
N VAL A 38 42.20 -22.34 -6.74
CA VAL A 38 41.85 -21.62 -5.50
C VAL A 38 43.09 -20.89 -4.98
N TYR A 39 43.00 -19.57 -4.81
CA TYR A 39 44.12 -18.70 -4.45
C TYR A 39 44.09 -18.22 -3.00
N LYS A 40 45.26 -17.91 -2.42
CA LYS A 40 45.41 -17.42 -1.04
C LYS A 40 45.08 -15.94 -0.91
N ASN A 41 45.45 -15.16 -1.92
CA ASN A 41 45.47 -13.71 -1.87
C ASN A 41 45.39 -13.10 -3.27
N LYS A 42 45.50 -11.77 -3.35
CA LYS A 42 45.44 -11.06 -4.63
C LYS A 42 46.56 -11.46 -5.59
N ALA A 43 47.79 -11.69 -5.11
CA ALA A 43 48.90 -12.09 -5.97
C ALA A 43 48.61 -13.42 -6.66
N GLY A 44 48.12 -14.42 -5.92
CA GLY A 44 47.72 -15.71 -6.51
C GLY A 44 46.60 -15.57 -7.54
N LYS A 45 45.67 -14.62 -7.36
CA LYS A 45 44.68 -14.31 -8.39
C LYS A 45 45.33 -13.77 -9.66
N GLU A 46 46.23 -12.78 -9.55
CA GLU A 46 46.93 -12.22 -10.72
C GLU A 46 47.79 -13.29 -11.41
N THR A 47 48.47 -14.18 -10.67
CA THR A 47 49.21 -15.32 -11.24
C THR A 47 48.34 -16.16 -12.17
N ILE A 48 47.09 -16.44 -11.81
CA ILE A 48 46.17 -17.20 -12.67
C ILE A 48 45.84 -16.41 -13.93
N LEU A 49 45.54 -15.12 -13.79
CA LEU A 49 45.14 -14.25 -14.90
C LEU A 49 46.29 -13.93 -15.88
N ASP A 50 47.53 -13.99 -15.40
CA ASP A 50 48.75 -13.78 -16.18
C ASP A 50 49.33 -15.09 -16.75
N SER A 51 48.76 -16.25 -16.41
CA SER A 51 49.19 -17.56 -16.92
C SER A 51 48.69 -17.82 -18.34
N ASP A 52 49.21 -18.88 -18.98
CA ASP A 52 48.75 -19.35 -20.30
C ASP A 52 47.39 -20.06 -20.25
N ALA A 53 46.70 -20.07 -19.10
CA ALA A 53 45.38 -20.66 -18.95
C ALA A 53 44.27 -19.75 -19.51
N ASP A 54 43.29 -20.35 -20.17
CA ASP A 54 42.07 -19.65 -20.59
C ASP A 54 41.15 -19.47 -19.39
N VAL A 55 40.85 -18.21 -19.04
CA VAL A 55 40.00 -17.88 -17.90
C VAL A 55 38.52 -18.00 -18.28
N GLU A 56 37.88 -19.05 -17.78
CA GLU A 56 36.46 -19.31 -18.00
C GLU A 56 35.58 -18.49 -17.07
N GLN A 57 35.93 -18.45 -15.77
CA GLN A 57 35.09 -17.80 -14.78
C GLN A 57 35.84 -17.31 -13.54
N GLN A 58 35.50 -16.11 -13.08
CA GLN A 58 35.93 -15.58 -11.78
C GLN A 58 34.72 -15.48 -10.83
N TYR A 59 34.86 -15.99 -9.61
CA TYR A 59 33.80 -15.94 -8.60
C TYR A 59 33.90 -14.67 -7.74
N LYS A 60 32.77 -14.11 -7.31
CA LYS A 60 32.76 -12.86 -6.52
C LYS A 60 32.99 -13.10 -5.03
N HIS A 61 32.46 -14.20 -4.49
CA HIS A 61 32.49 -14.50 -3.05
C HIS A 61 33.43 -15.64 -2.69
N LEU A 62 34.08 -16.26 -3.68
CA LEU A 62 35.01 -17.37 -3.52
C LEU A 62 36.40 -16.97 -4.03
N PRO A 63 37.49 -17.35 -3.34
CA PRO A 63 38.84 -17.07 -3.79
C PRO A 63 39.28 -18.07 -4.87
N ALA A 64 38.53 -18.15 -5.96
CA ALA A 64 38.73 -19.14 -7.02
C ALA A 64 38.55 -18.53 -8.42
N VAL A 65 39.22 -19.15 -9.39
CA VAL A 65 39.06 -18.91 -10.83
C VAL A 65 38.94 -20.27 -11.51
N ALA A 66 37.92 -20.45 -12.34
CA ALA A 66 37.83 -21.59 -13.23
C ALA A 66 38.59 -21.30 -14.52
N VAL A 67 39.42 -22.23 -14.94
CA VAL A 67 40.27 -22.08 -16.13
C VAL A 67 40.34 -23.37 -16.94
N THR A 68 40.53 -23.22 -18.24
CA THR A 68 40.96 -24.29 -19.15
C THR A 68 42.46 -24.16 -19.35
N ALA A 69 43.21 -25.20 -19.01
CA ALA A 69 44.68 -25.13 -19.00
C ALA A 69 45.32 -26.45 -19.41
N ASP A 70 46.50 -26.39 -20.04
CA ASP A 70 47.28 -27.59 -20.30
C ASP A 70 47.91 -28.19 -19.03
N GLN A 71 48.52 -29.36 -19.17
CA GLN A 71 49.09 -30.06 -18.02
C GLN A 71 50.30 -29.35 -17.40
N GLU A 72 51.06 -28.56 -18.18
CA GLU A 72 52.23 -27.83 -17.73
C GLU A 72 51.79 -26.61 -16.91
N THR A 73 50.87 -25.81 -17.44
CA THR A 73 50.27 -24.67 -16.73
C THR A 73 49.59 -25.12 -15.43
N VAL A 74 48.83 -26.22 -15.43
CA VAL A 74 48.21 -26.74 -14.19
C VAL A 74 49.27 -27.14 -13.15
N LYS A 75 50.43 -27.63 -13.59
CA LYS A 75 51.52 -28.01 -12.69
C LYS A 75 52.22 -26.78 -12.12
N GLU A 76 52.43 -25.74 -12.92
CA GLU A 76 52.97 -24.46 -12.47
C GLU A 76 52.06 -23.80 -11.43
N LEU A 77 50.75 -23.72 -11.72
CA LEU A 77 49.76 -23.19 -10.77
C LEU A 77 49.72 -23.97 -9.47
N LYS A 78 49.91 -25.30 -9.49
CA LYS A 78 50.00 -26.12 -8.26
C LYS A 78 51.27 -25.87 -7.45
N GLN A 79 52.33 -25.36 -8.06
CA GLN A 79 53.61 -25.08 -7.41
C GLN A 79 53.73 -23.63 -6.91
N ASP A 80 52.86 -22.73 -7.40
CA ASP A 80 52.87 -21.34 -7.02
C ASP A 80 52.54 -21.15 -5.52
N PRO A 81 53.35 -20.39 -4.76
CA PRO A 81 53.19 -20.23 -3.32
C PRO A 81 51.93 -19.44 -2.92
N ASP A 82 51.29 -18.69 -3.82
CA ASP A 82 50.06 -17.94 -3.60
C ASP A 82 48.79 -18.71 -4.03
N ILE A 83 48.95 -19.92 -4.58
CA ILE A 83 47.85 -20.86 -4.83
C ILE A 83 47.68 -21.82 -3.64
N LEU A 84 46.42 -22.08 -3.26
CA LEU A 84 46.07 -23.05 -2.21
C LEU A 84 46.05 -24.47 -2.77
N TYR A 85 45.27 -24.68 -3.83
CA TYR A 85 45.11 -25.97 -4.50
C TYR A 85 44.43 -25.78 -5.86
N VAL A 86 44.49 -26.82 -6.70
CA VAL A 86 43.79 -26.91 -7.98
C VAL A 86 42.97 -28.19 -7.99
N GLU A 87 41.65 -28.06 -8.19
CA GLU A 87 40.70 -29.17 -8.30
C GLU A 87 40.22 -29.37 -9.75
N ASN A 88 39.87 -30.60 -10.11
CA ASN A 88 39.27 -30.87 -11.41
C ASN A 88 37.82 -30.34 -11.45
N ASN A 89 37.37 -29.90 -12.62
CA ASN A 89 35.95 -29.60 -12.86
C ASN A 89 35.14 -30.91 -12.88
N VAL A 90 34.58 -31.34 -11.73
CA VAL A 90 33.81 -32.58 -11.62
C VAL A 90 32.38 -32.40 -12.12
N SER A 91 31.78 -33.47 -12.66
CA SER A 91 30.42 -33.43 -13.18
C SER A 91 29.36 -33.65 -12.11
N PHE A 92 28.20 -33.03 -12.33
CA PHE A 92 26.97 -33.16 -11.56
C PHE A 92 25.85 -33.60 -12.49
N THR A 93 24.85 -34.29 -11.92
CA THR A 93 23.64 -34.67 -12.67
C THR A 93 22.40 -34.37 -11.85
N ALA A 94 21.28 -34.13 -12.53
CA ALA A 94 19.96 -34.10 -11.91
C ALA A 94 19.69 -35.43 -11.19
N ALA A 95 19.23 -35.37 -9.94
CA ALA A 95 18.99 -36.56 -9.12
C ALA A 95 17.58 -37.16 -9.36
N ASP A 96 17.33 -37.62 -10.60
CA ASP A 96 16.11 -38.37 -10.98
C ASP A 96 16.35 -39.90 -10.97
N SER A 97 15.33 -40.70 -10.69
CA SER A 97 15.41 -42.18 -10.66
C SER A 97 14.68 -42.86 -11.82
N THR A 98 13.80 -42.13 -12.52
CA THR A 98 12.98 -42.64 -13.62
C THR A 98 12.73 -41.56 -14.66
N ASP A 99 12.60 -41.93 -15.94
CA ASP A 99 12.16 -40.99 -16.97
C ASP A 99 10.80 -40.37 -16.61
N PHE A 100 10.66 -39.06 -16.81
CA PHE A 100 9.39 -38.35 -16.60
C PHE A 100 8.27 -38.95 -17.46
N LYS A 101 7.18 -39.36 -16.81
CA LYS A 101 5.94 -39.69 -17.51
C LYS A 101 5.17 -38.40 -17.76
N VAL A 102 5.24 -37.87 -18.97
CA VAL A 102 4.41 -36.73 -19.40
C VAL A 102 2.94 -37.12 -19.31
N LEU A 103 2.16 -36.33 -18.59
CA LEU A 103 0.72 -36.41 -18.54
C LEU A 103 0.19 -35.63 -19.73
N SER A 104 -0.09 -36.33 -20.84
CA SER A 104 -0.67 -35.70 -22.02
C SER A 104 -2.10 -35.27 -21.72
N ASP A 105 -2.35 -33.98 -21.57
CA ASP A 105 -3.00 -33.14 -22.59
C ASP A 105 -3.48 -31.82 -21.96
N GLY A 106 -3.17 -30.69 -22.57
CA GLY A 106 -3.71 -29.38 -22.17
C GLY A 106 -5.14 -29.16 -22.65
N THR A 107 -5.95 -30.22 -22.75
CA THR A 107 -7.30 -30.17 -23.33
C THR A 107 -8.41 -30.65 -22.40
N ASP A 108 -8.10 -31.35 -21.31
CA ASP A 108 -9.12 -31.81 -20.37
C ASP A 108 -9.56 -30.69 -19.42
N THR A 109 -10.82 -30.26 -19.53
CA THR A 109 -11.39 -29.09 -18.82
C THR A 109 -11.48 -29.20 -17.28
N SER A 110 -10.87 -30.23 -16.72
CA SER A 110 -10.82 -30.60 -15.31
C SER A 110 -9.37 -30.62 -14.83
N ASP A 111 -8.60 -29.56 -15.09
CA ASP A 111 -7.19 -29.44 -14.75
C ASP A 111 -6.97 -29.29 -13.23
N ASN A 112 -7.26 -30.29 -12.43
CA ASN A 112 -6.73 -30.36 -11.06
C ASN A 112 -6.19 -31.77 -10.84
N PHE A 113 -4.88 -31.92 -10.92
CA PHE A 113 -4.24 -33.23 -10.79
C PHE A 113 -4.25 -33.67 -9.33
N GLU A 114 -4.46 -34.98 -9.09
CA GLU A 114 -4.32 -35.53 -7.75
C GLU A 114 -2.85 -35.46 -7.31
N GLN A 115 -2.61 -34.83 -6.15
CA GLN A 115 -1.29 -34.66 -5.55
C GLN A 115 -1.26 -35.28 -4.15
N TRP A 116 -1.00 -36.59 -4.09
CA TRP A 116 -0.92 -37.33 -2.82
C TRP A 116 0.13 -36.72 -1.87
N ASN A 117 1.19 -36.15 -2.43
CA ASN A 117 2.35 -35.61 -1.73
C ASN A 117 2.04 -34.42 -0.81
N LEU A 118 0.93 -33.71 -1.02
CA LEU A 118 0.55 -32.55 -0.21
C LEU A 118 -0.10 -32.93 1.12
N GLU A 119 -0.75 -34.10 1.19
CA GLU A 119 -1.45 -34.59 2.39
C GLU A 119 -0.49 -34.94 3.55
N PRO A 120 0.54 -35.78 3.37
CA PRO A 120 1.38 -36.21 4.48
C PRO A 120 2.22 -35.05 5.05
N ILE A 121 2.56 -34.03 4.24
CA ILE A 121 3.25 -32.82 4.70
C ILE A 121 2.31 -31.77 5.33
N GLN A 122 0.99 -32.01 5.32
CA GLN A 122 -0.04 -31.15 5.91
C GLN A 122 -0.01 -29.67 5.45
N VAL A 123 0.47 -29.39 4.24
CA VAL A 123 0.67 -28.00 3.75
C VAL A 123 -0.61 -27.16 3.72
N LYS A 124 -1.78 -27.80 3.54
CA LYS A 124 -3.09 -27.14 3.60
C LYS A 124 -3.32 -26.38 4.92
N GLN A 125 -2.66 -26.78 6.01
CA GLN A 125 -2.72 -26.05 7.29
C GLN A 125 -1.92 -24.74 7.22
N ALA A 126 -0.76 -24.74 6.57
CA ALA A 126 0.04 -23.54 6.35
C ALA A 126 -0.73 -22.51 5.51
N TRP A 127 -1.37 -22.95 4.42
CA TRP A 127 -2.20 -22.07 3.58
C TRP A 127 -3.39 -21.48 4.36
N LYS A 128 -4.03 -22.27 5.23
CA LYS A 128 -5.08 -21.78 6.14
C LYS A 128 -4.56 -20.74 7.14
N ALA A 129 -3.28 -20.79 7.48
CA ALA A 129 -2.58 -19.80 8.30
C ALA A 129 -2.10 -18.56 7.51
N GLY A 130 -2.33 -18.53 6.20
CA GLY A 130 -1.88 -17.44 5.32
C GLY A 130 -0.40 -17.52 4.93
N LEU A 131 0.22 -18.69 5.11
CA LEU A 131 1.60 -18.97 4.67
C LEU A 131 1.57 -19.54 3.27
N THR A 132 2.26 -18.88 2.35
CA THR A 132 2.28 -19.16 0.91
C THR A 132 3.69 -19.02 0.32
N GLY A 133 4.72 -18.78 1.14
CA GLY A 133 6.08 -18.44 0.73
C GLY A 133 6.26 -16.98 0.31
N LYS A 134 5.26 -16.13 0.54
CA LYS A 134 5.24 -14.76 0.05
C LYS A 134 6.48 -13.97 0.46
N ASN A 135 7.09 -13.30 -0.53
CA ASN A 135 8.31 -12.50 -0.39
C ASN A 135 9.59 -13.30 -0.06
N ILE A 136 9.54 -14.63 -0.05
CA ILE A 136 10.74 -15.46 0.14
C ILE A 136 11.35 -15.79 -1.22
N LYS A 137 12.66 -15.58 -1.36
CA LYS A 137 13.40 -15.83 -2.58
C LYS A 137 14.01 -17.22 -2.57
N ILE A 138 13.67 -18.01 -3.58
CA ILE A 138 14.17 -19.38 -3.74
C ILE A 138 14.89 -19.46 -5.07
N ALA A 139 16.19 -19.71 -5.04
CA ALA A 139 16.95 -20.07 -6.25
C ALA A 139 16.85 -21.57 -6.49
N VAL A 140 16.47 -21.95 -7.70
CA VAL A 140 16.44 -23.34 -8.16
C VAL A 140 17.67 -23.53 -9.05
N ILE A 141 18.74 -24.11 -8.50
CA ILE A 141 19.95 -24.44 -9.26
C ILE A 141 19.73 -25.79 -9.94
N ASP A 142 19.45 -25.75 -11.24
CA ASP A 142 18.94 -26.90 -12.00
C ASP A 142 19.12 -26.68 -13.53
N SER A 143 18.29 -27.30 -14.39
CA SER A 143 18.30 -27.13 -15.84
C SER A 143 17.62 -25.85 -16.36
N GLY A 144 17.23 -24.95 -15.45
CA GLY A 144 16.45 -23.75 -15.76
C GLY A 144 14.96 -23.92 -15.46
N ILE A 145 14.13 -22.91 -15.76
CA ILE A 145 12.67 -23.00 -15.60
C ILE A 145 12.00 -22.48 -16.88
N SER A 146 11.17 -23.30 -17.50
CA SER A 146 10.39 -22.89 -18.69
C SER A 146 9.19 -22.04 -18.26
N PRO A 147 8.80 -21.01 -19.04
CA PRO A 147 7.52 -20.35 -18.86
C PRO A 147 6.39 -21.39 -18.81
N HIS A 148 5.54 -21.26 -17.81
CA HIS A 148 4.40 -22.14 -17.56
C HIS A 148 3.24 -21.30 -16.99
N ASP A 149 2.00 -21.53 -17.43
CA ASP A 149 0.85 -20.72 -16.97
C ASP A 149 0.59 -20.89 -15.48
N ASP A 150 1.03 -22.02 -14.93
CA ASP A 150 0.96 -22.35 -13.51
C ASP A 150 2.15 -21.81 -12.69
N LEU A 151 3.18 -21.24 -13.32
CA LEU A 151 4.36 -20.71 -12.62
C LEU A 151 4.45 -19.19 -12.67
N SER A 152 5.07 -18.61 -11.66
CA SER A 152 5.49 -17.20 -11.63
C SER A 152 6.99 -17.11 -11.41
N ILE A 153 7.75 -17.02 -12.50
CA ILE A 153 9.22 -16.94 -12.45
C ILE A 153 9.62 -15.49 -12.16
N ALA A 154 10.28 -15.25 -11.03
CA ALA A 154 10.66 -13.90 -10.57
C ALA A 154 11.90 -13.34 -11.29
N GLY A 155 12.69 -14.21 -11.92
CA GLY A 155 13.90 -13.89 -12.67
C GLY A 155 14.79 -15.12 -12.77
N GLY A 156 16.05 -14.93 -13.18
CA GLY A 156 16.99 -16.03 -13.25
C GLY A 156 18.36 -15.66 -13.80
N TYR A 157 19.21 -16.67 -13.88
CA TYR A 157 20.59 -16.63 -14.35
C TYR A 157 20.95 -17.95 -15.03
N SER A 158 21.81 -17.89 -16.03
CA SER A 158 22.37 -19.06 -16.70
C SER A 158 23.87 -19.11 -16.45
N ALA A 159 24.33 -20.20 -15.86
CA ALA A 159 25.74 -20.53 -15.65
C ALA A 159 26.30 -21.45 -16.75
N VAL A 160 25.43 -22.06 -17.57
CA VAL A 160 25.86 -22.91 -18.69
C VAL A 160 26.38 -22.06 -19.86
N SER A 161 27.39 -22.56 -20.57
CA SER A 161 28.13 -21.79 -21.58
C SER A 161 27.37 -21.58 -22.90
N TYR A 162 26.48 -22.50 -23.28
CA TYR A 162 25.82 -22.47 -24.60
C TYR A 162 24.65 -21.47 -24.70
N THR A 163 24.17 -20.92 -23.57
CA THR A 163 23.04 -19.99 -23.57
C THR A 163 23.08 -19.04 -22.38
N SER A 164 22.71 -17.78 -22.61
CA SER A 164 22.46 -16.80 -21.55
C SER A 164 21.03 -16.89 -20.99
N SER A 165 20.16 -17.71 -21.60
CA SER A 165 18.79 -17.90 -21.14
C SER A 165 18.74 -18.89 -19.98
N TYR A 166 18.02 -18.53 -18.91
CA TYR A 166 17.69 -19.44 -17.80
C TYR A 166 16.45 -20.32 -18.08
N LYS A 167 15.96 -20.31 -19.33
CA LYS A 167 14.83 -21.15 -19.75
C LYS A 167 15.23 -22.62 -19.71
N ASP A 168 14.35 -23.44 -19.17
CA ASP A 168 14.52 -24.90 -19.17
C ASP A 168 14.33 -25.49 -20.57
N ASP A 169 15.23 -26.41 -20.91
CA ASP A 169 15.25 -27.21 -22.13
C ASP A 169 15.48 -28.71 -21.85
N ASN A 170 15.46 -29.13 -20.58
CA ASN A 170 15.46 -30.52 -20.14
C ASN A 170 14.09 -30.93 -19.56
N GLY A 171 13.50 -30.07 -18.73
CA GLY A 171 12.21 -30.27 -18.07
C GLY A 171 12.30 -30.54 -16.57
N HIS A 172 13.46 -30.99 -16.08
CA HIS A 172 13.67 -31.29 -14.67
C HIS A 172 13.52 -30.04 -13.78
N GLY A 173 14.19 -28.93 -14.10
CA GLY A 173 14.09 -27.70 -13.32
C GLY A 173 12.69 -27.08 -13.32
N THR A 174 11.94 -27.21 -14.42
CA THR A 174 10.51 -26.82 -14.47
C THR A 174 9.65 -27.70 -13.55
N HIS A 175 9.94 -29.00 -13.46
CA HIS A 175 9.26 -29.93 -12.55
C HIS A 175 9.51 -29.60 -11.09
N VAL A 176 10.78 -29.38 -10.73
CA VAL A 176 11.19 -28.93 -9.39
C VAL A 176 10.52 -27.60 -9.02
N ALA A 177 10.48 -26.63 -9.94
CA ALA A 177 9.84 -25.34 -9.68
C ALA A 177 8.34 -25.43 -9.39
N GLY A 178 7.61 -26.34 -10.05
CA GLY A 178 6.18 -26.56 -9.79
C GLY A 178 5.89 -27.12 -8.41
N ILE A 179 6.71 -28.05 -7.92
CA ILE A 179 6.58 -28.57 -6.55
C ILE A 179 6.74 -27.44 -5.54
N ILE A 180 7.67 -26.52 -5.81
CA ILE A 180 7.92 -25.37 -4.95
C ILE A 180 6.74 -24.39 -4.98
N GLY A 181 6.30 -23.93 -6.16
CA GLY A 181 5.38 -22.81 -6.24
C GLY A 181 4.58 -22.70 -7.52
N ALA A 182 4.04 -23.82 -8.03
CA ALA A 182 2.85 -23.76 -8.88
C ALA A 182 1.71 -22.99 -8.18
N LYS A 183 0.89 -22.28 -8.96
CA LYS A 183 -0.07 -21.30 -8.44
C LYS A 183 -1.22 -22.02 -7.75
N HIS A 184 -1.51 -21.62 -6.51
CA HIS A 184 -2.71 -22.07 -5.80
C HIS A 184 -3.97 -21.34 -6.30
N ASN A 185 -4.44 -21.69 -7.49
CA ASN A 185 -5.55 -21.03 -8.19
C ASN A 185 -6.68 -21.99 -8.61
N GLY A 186 -6.57 -23.29 -8.29
CA GLY A 186 -7.53 -24.33 -8.65
C GLY A 186 -7.43 -24.84 -10.09
N TYR A 187 -6.31 -24.57 -10.76
CA TYR A 187 -5.93 -25.06 -12.08
C TYR A 187 -4.55 -25.72 -11.99
N GLY A 188 -4.34 -26.81 -12.71
CA GLY A 188 -3.08 -27.53 -12.74
C GLY A 188 -2.77 -28.27 -11.44
N ILE A 189 -1.67 -27.86 -10.81
CA ILE A 189 -1.20 -28.38 -9.53
C ILE A 189 -1.00 -27.26 -8.51
N ASP A 190 -1.10 -27.58 -7.24
CA ASP A 190 -0.74 -26.70 -6.16
C ASP A 190 0.74 -26.89 -5.76
N GLY A 191 1.53 -25.81 -5.87
CA GLY A 191 2.84 -25.74 -5.26
C GLY A 191 2.73 -25.50 -3.76
N ILE A 192 3.76 -25.91 -3.00
CA ILE A 192 3.75 -25.81 -1.53
C ILE A 192 3.82 -24.34 -1.05
N ALA A 193 4.62 -23.53 -1.75
CA ALA A 193 4.88 -22.12 -1.52
C ALA A 193 4.49 -21.28 -2.77
N PRO A 194 3.19 -21.19 -3.10
CA PRO A 194 2.69 -20.66 -4.38
C PRO A 194 2.92 -19.15 -4.62
N GLU A 195 3.25 -18.38 -3.58
CA GLU A 195 3.60 -16.95 -3.68
C GLU A 195 5.11 -16.70 -3.45
N ALA A 196 5.95 -17.74 -3.40
CA ALA A 196 7.40 -17.57 -3.35
C ALA A 196 7.96 -16.93 -4.62
N GLN A 197 9.06 -16.19 -4.49
CA GLN A 197 9.79 -15.62 -5.61
C GLN A 197 10.81 -16.66 -6.09
N ILE A 198 10.40 -17.46 -7.08
CA ILE A 198 11.24 -18.51 -7.64
C ILE A 198 12.17 -17.92 -8.71
N TYR A 199 13.47 -18.16 -8.57
CA TYR A 199 14.51 -17.75 -9.51
C TYR A 199 15.11 -18.98 -10.18
N ALA A 200 15.13 -19.00 -11.51
CA ALA A 200 15.76 -20.05 -12.28
C ALA A 200 17.28 -19.83 -12.32
N VAL A 201 18.07 -20.77 -11.80
CA VAL A 201 19.54 -20.72 -11.88
C VAL A 201 19.99 -21.93 -12.70
N LYS A 202 20.16 -21.75 -14.00
CA LYS A 202 20.50 -22.84 -14.93
C LYS A 202 21.98 -23.20 -14.80
N ALA A 203 22.28 -24.32 -14.16
CA ALA A 203 23.61 -24.91 -14.03
C ALA A 203 23.70 -26.33 -14.64
N LEU A 204 22.57 -26.88 -15.11
CA LEU A 204 22.51 -28.13 -15.87
C LEU A 204 22.11 -27.86 -17.33
N ASP A 205 22.67 -28.64 -18.23
CA ASP A 205 22.43 -28.61 -19.66
C ASP A 205 21.13 -29.33 -20.05
N GLN A 206 20.87 -29.45 -21.35
CA GLN A 206 19.68 -30.10 -21.90
C GLN A 206 19.60 -31.60 -21.57
N ASN A 207 20.71 -32.23 -21.21
CA ASN A 207 20.78 -33.64 -20.79
C ASN A 207 20.69 -33.81 -19.27
N GLY A 208 20.46 -32.72 -18.51
CA GLY A 208 20.44 -32.76 -17.05
C GLY A 208 21.83 -32.92 -16.43
N SER A 209 22.89 -32.64 -17.19
CA SER A 209 24.29 -32.72 -16.76
C SER A 209 24.87 -31.33 -16.56
N GLY A 210 25.72 -31.16 -15.56
CA GLY A 210 26.45 -29.94 -15.33
C GLY A 210 27.80 -30.22 -14.70
N ASP A 211 28.45 -29.17 -14.24
CA ASP A 211 29.80 -29.25 -13.71
C ASP A 211 29.98 -28.36 -12.47
N LEU A 212 31.11 -28.57 -11.79
CA LEU A 212 31.48 -27.85 -10.59
C LEU A 212 31.55 -26.35 -10.86
N GLN A 213 32.10 -25.94 -12.01
CA GLN A 213 32.17 -24.56 -12.43
C GLN A 213 30.79 -23.88 -12.45
N SER A 214 29.80 -24.49 -13.10
CA SER A 214 28.44 -23.95 -13.23
C SER A 214 27.70 -23.95 -11.91
N LEU A 215 27.90 -24.99 -11.08
CA LEU A 215 27.31 -25.06 -9.74
C LEU A 215 27.86 -23.95 -8.82
N LEU A 216 29.17 -23.73 -8.82
CA LEU A 216 29.80 -22.64 -8.06
C LEU A 216 29.30 -21.27 -8.52
N GLN A 217 29.10 -21.07 -9.82
CA GLN A 217 28.49 -19.83 -10.36
C GLN A 217 27.06 -19.64 -9.85
N GLY A 218 26.25 -20.70 -9.83
CA GLY A 218 24.89 -20.65 -9.32
C GLY A 218 24.82 -20.30 -7.82
N ILE A 219 25.72 -20.86 -7.01
CA ILE A 219 25.85 -20.56 -5.58
C ILE A 219 26.32 -19.10 -5.39
N ASP A 220 27.37 -18.68 -6.09
CA ASP A 220 27.92 -17.32 -6.03
C ASP A 220 26.87 -16.27 -6.44
N TRP A 221 26.09 -16.54 -7.49
CA TRP A 221 24.98 -15.70 -7.92
C TRP A 221 23.88 -15.62 -6.85
N SER A 222 23.57 -16.74 -6.19
CA SER A 222 22.55 -16.81 -5.15
C SER A 222 22.93 -15.97 -3.92
N ILE A 223 24.21 -15.99 -3.54
CA ILE A 223 24.76 -15.08 -2.51
C ILE A 223 24.63 -13.63 -2.97
N ALA A 224 25.10 -13.31 -4.18
CA ALA A 224 25.11 -11.95 -4.74
C ALA A 224 23.71 -11.32 -4.77
N ASN A 225 22.68 -12.13 -5.03
CA ASN A 225 21.30 -11.68 -5.15
C ASN A 225 20.48 -11.80 -3.85
N ARG A 226 21.14 -12.21 -2.75
CA ARG A 226 20.54 -12.38 -1.42
C ARG A 226 19.32 -13.30 -1.48
N MET A 227 19.51 -14.50 -2.02
CA MET A 227 18.51 -15.56 -1.95
C MET A 227 18.32 -15.99 -0.49
N ASP A 228 17.09 -16.34 -0.11
CA ASP A 228 16.82 -16.89 1.21
C ASP A 228 17.11 -18.40 1.24
N ILE A 229 16.72 -19.09 0.16
CA ILE A 229 16.81 -20.54 0.02
C ILE A 229 17.40 -20.89 -1.35
N VAL A 230 18.24 -21.93 -1.38
CA VAL A 230 18.80 -22.52 -2.60
C VAL A 230 18.41 -23.99 -2.63
N ASN A 231 17.67 -24.39 -3.68
CA ASN A 231 17.32 -25.77 -3.98
C ASN A 231 18.31 -26.34 -4.99
N MET A 232 18.99 -27.44 -4.64
CA MET A 232 19.91 -28.19 -5.49
C MET A 232 19.41 -29.64 -5.64
N SER A 233 18.50 -29.86 -6.59
CA SER A 233 17.98 -31.19 -6.95
C SER A 233 18.97 -31.93 -7.87
N LEU A 234 20.23 -31.96 -7.47
CA LEU A 234 21.35 -32.49 -8.23
C LEU A 234 22.39 -33.07 -7.28
N GLY A 235 23.31 -33.86 -7.80
CA GLY A 235 24.42 -34.33 -6.99
C GLY A 235 25.54 -34.99 -7.78
N THR A 236 26.58 -35.34 -7.03
CA THR A 236 27.74 -36.12 -7.49
C THR A 236 28.26 -37.01 -6.35
N THR A 237 28.94 -38.09 -6.66
CA THR A 237 29.61 -38.95 -5.66
C THR A 237 30.99 -38.42 -5.27
N SER A 238 31.48 -37.36 -5.92
CA SER A 238 32.81 -36.78 -5.71
C SER A 238 32.80 -35.62 -4.72
N ASP A 239 33.56 -35.75 -3.64
CA ASP A 239 33.83 -34.63 -2.73
C ASP A 239 34.68 -33.54 -3.42
N SER A 240 34.37 -32.27 -3.17
CA SER A 240 35.12 -31.11 -3.66
C SER A 240 35.31 -30.10 -2.53
N LYS A 241 36.56 -29.72 -2.25
CA LYS A 241 36.85 -28.77 -1.20
C LYS A 241 36.30 -27.38 -1.52
N ILE A 242 36.38 -26.93 -2.77
CA ILE A 242 35.87 -25.61 -3.15
C ILE A 242 34.34 -25.57 -3.13
N LEU A 243 33.66 -26.68 -3.46
CA LEU A 243 32.21 -26.76 -3.30
C LEU A 243 31.81 -26.66 -1.83
N HIS A 244 32.50 -27.39 -0.95
CA HIS A 244 32.29 -27.31 0.49
C HIS A 244 32.50 -25.88 1.02
N ASP A 245 33.60 -25.22 0.61
CA ASP A 245 33.88 -23.83 0.96
C ASP A 245 32.76 -22.88 0.45
N ALA A 246 32.21 -23.14 -0.75
CA ALA A 246 31.14 -22.34 -1.34
C ALA A 246 29.79 -22.48 -0.62
N VAL A 247 29.37 -23.70 -0.29
CA VAL A 247 28.13 -23.92 0.48
C VAL A 247 28.25 -23.38 1.90
N ASN A 248 29.42 -23.52 2.54
CA ASN A 248 29.69 -22.90 3.83
C ASN A 248 29.61 -21.37 3.74
N LYS A 249 30.19 -20.77 2.69
CA LYS A 249 30.09 -19.33 2.48
C LYS A 249 28.65 -18.86 2.30
N ALA A 250 27.85 -19.55 1.51
CA ALA A 250 26.43 -19.24 1.35
C ALA A 250 25.67 -19.36 2.67
N TYR A 251 25.92 -20.44 3.43
CA TYR A 251 25.31 -20.67 4.74
C TYR A 251 25.67 -19.57 5.75
N GLU A 252 26.93 -19.14 5.79
CA GLU A 252 27.38 -18.03 6.64
C GLU A 252 26.75 -16.68 6.25
N GLN A 253 26.36 -16.51 4.98
CA GLN A 253 25.61 -15.34 4.52
C GLN A 253 24.11 -15.44 4.80
N GLY A 254 23.66 -16.50 5.49
CA GLY A 254 22.28 -16.70 5.90
C GLY A 254 21.40 -17.42 4.86
N VAL A 255 21.99 -17.90 3.76
CA VAL A 255 21.27 -18.70 2.75
C VAL A 255 21.02 -20.10 3.31
N LEU A 256 19.79 -20.61 3.19
CA LEU A 256 19.47 -21.99 3.53
C LEU A 256 19.63 -22.86 2.28
N LEU A 257 20.50 -23.88 2.36
CA LEU A 257 20.84 -24.75 1.23
C LEU A 257 20.14 -26.10 1.42
N VAL A 258 19.42 -26.57 0.41
CA VAL A 258 18.73 -27.86 0.42
C VAL A 258 19.17 -28.66 -0.79
N ALA A 259 19.56 -29.91 -0.61
CA ALA A 259 20.02 -30.76 -1.69
C ALA A 259 19.47 -32.19 -1.64
N ALA A 260 19.40 -32.81 -2.81
CA ALA A 260 18.98 -34.20 -3.00
C ALA A 260 20.03 -35.16 -2.40
N SER A 261 19.60 -36.14 -1.59
CA SER A 261 20.54 -37.08 -0.99
C SER A 261 21.17 -38.02 -2.02
N GLY A 262 20.49 -38.31 -3.14
CA GLY A 262 20.94 -39.23 -4.19
C GLY A 262 20.00 -40.41 -4.43
N ASN A 263 20.16 -41.08 -5.57
CA ASN A 263 19.28 -42.15 -6.04
C ASN A 263 19.98 -43.51 -6.23
N ASP A 264 21.15 -43.70 -5.62
CA ASP A 264 21.98 -44.90 -5.78
C ASP A 264 21.45 -46.12 -4.98
N GLY A 265 20.38 -45.94 -4.21
CA GLY A 265 19.71 -46.95 -3.40
C GLY A 265 20.08 -46.91 -1.92
N ASN A 266 19.24 -47.54 -1.11
CA ASN A 266 19.40 -47.59 0.34
C ASN A 266 20.77 -48.16 0.74
N GLY A 267 21.43 -47.54 1.71
CA GLY A 267 22.76 -47.92 2.21
C GLY A 267 23.93 -47.44 1.34
N LYS A 268 23.68 -46.75 0.22
CA LYS A 268 24.72 -46.01 -0.52
C LYS A 268 24.96 -44.64 0.10
N PRO A 269 26.21 -44.12 0.04
CA PRO A 269 26.56 -42.81 0.59
C PRO A 269 25.68 -41.69 0.05
N VAL A 270 25.46 -40.66 0.87
CA VAL A 270 24.80 -39.43 0.45
C VAL A 270 25.69 -38.68 -0.54
N ASN A 271 25.11 -38.18 -1.62
CA ASN A 271 25.82 -37.43 -2.66
C ASN A 271 26.16 -36.00 -2.21
N TYR A 272 27.16 -35.41 -2.84
CA TYR A 272 27.52 -34.01 -2.65
C TYR A 272 26.68 -33.12 -3.58
N PRO A 273 26.21 -31.94 -3.13
CA PRO A 273 26.58 -31.26 -1.88
C PRO A 273 25.75 -31.64 -0.64
N ALA A 274 24.76 -32.54 -0.75
CA ALA A 274 23.89 -32.91 0.38
C ALA A 274 24.67 -33.48 1.58
N ALA A 275 25.78 -34.17 1.35
CA ALA A 275 26.63 -34.70 2.42
C ALA A 275 27.36 -33.62 3.25
N TYR A 276 27.37 -32.34 2.84
CA TYR A 276 27.95 -31.27 3.64
C TYR A 276 27.00 -30.81 4.74
N SER A 277 27.51 -30.62 5.96
CA SER A 277 26.68 -30.27 7.14
C SER A 277 25.97 -28.92 7.05
N SER A 278 26.46 -27.99 6.23
CA SER A 278 25.83 -26.70 5.90
C SER A 278 24.67 -26.83 4.91
N VAL A 279 24.46 -28.01 4.35
CA VAL A 279 23.40 -28.33 3.39
C VAL A 279 22.41 -29.29 4.04
N VAL A 280 21.12 -29.03 3.83
CA VAL A 280 20.04 -29.91 4.27
C VAL A 280 19.91 -31.04 3.26
N ALA A 281 20.36 -32.24 3.63
CA ALA A 281 20.16 -33.45 2.83
C ALA A 281 18.72 -33.97 2.97
N VAL A 282 18.08 -34.25 1.84
CA VAL A 282 16.68 -34.71 1.78
C VAL A 282 16.58 -36.07 1.12
N SER A 283 16.07 -37.05 1.86
CA SER A 283 15.73 -38.39 1.35
C SER A 283 14.28 -38.47 0.86
N ALA A 284 13.97 -39.48 0.03
CA ALA A 284 12.68 -39.61 -0.64
C ALA A 284 11.78 -40.68 0.00
N THR A 285 10.49 -40.36 0.12
CA THR A 285 9.44 -41.28 0.56
C THR A 285 8.38 -41.52 -0.51
N ASN A 286 7.60 -42.59 -0.35
CA ASN A 286 6.43 -42.90 -1.17
C ASN A 286 5.11 -42.59 -0.45
N GLU A 287 3.99 -42.85 -1.12
CA GLU A 287 2.62 -42.62 -0.61
C GLU A 287 2.29 -43.34 0.71
N LYS A 288 3.07 -44.36 1.09
CA LYS A 288 2.92 -45.12 2.33
C LYS A 288 3.85 -44.63 3.43
N ASN A 289 4.50 -43.48 3.24
CA ASN A 289 5.58 -42.95 4.09
C ASN A 289 6.74 -43.95 4.30
N GLN A 290 6.96 -44.83 3.32
CA GLN A 290 8.12 -45.72 3.31
C GLN A 290 9.25 -45.05 2.53
N LEU A 291 10.49 -45.31 2.92
CA LEU A 291 11.67 -44.88 2.17
C LEU A 291 11.58 -45.44 0.73
N ALA A 292 11.76 -44.58 -0.26
CA ALA A 292 11.79 -44.99 -1.65
C ALA A 292 13.03 -45.86 -1.91
N SER A 293 12.91 -46.94 -2.69
CA SER A 293 13.98 -47.92 -2.88
C SER A 293 15.25 -47.35 -3.54
N PHE A 294 15.10 -46.26 -4.29
CA PHE A 294 16.21 -45.55 -4.92
C PHE A 294 16.90 -44.59 -3.94
N SER A 295 16.27 -44.16 -2.85
CA SER A 295 16.84 -43.11 -1.99
C SER A 295 18.14 -43.58 -1.34
N THR A 296 19.19 -42.80 -1.46
CA THR A 296 20.40 -42.98 -0.63
C THR A 296 20.10 -42.68 0.83
N THR A 297 20.95 -43.20 1.73
CA THR A 297 20.79 -43.08 3.18
C THR A 297 22.16 -42.90 3.82
N GLY A 298 22.24 -42.12 4.89
CA GLY A 298 23.50 -41.87 5.60
C GLY A 298 23.30 -40.99 6.82
N ASP A 299 24.36 -40.85 7.62
CA ASP A 299 24.34 -40.00 8.81
C ASP A 299 24.15 -38.52 8.47
N GLU A 300 24.23 -38.14 7.19
CA GLU A 300 24.05 -36.77 6.69
C GLU A 300 22.58 -36.43 6.40
N VAL A 301 21.71 -37.41 6.15
CA VAL A 301 20.28 -37.17 5.88
C VAL A 301 19.66 -36.39 7.04
N GLU A 302 19.10 -35.21 6.76
CA GLU A 302 18.53 -34.34 7.80
C GLU A 302 17.01 -34.44 7.87
N PHE A 303 16.34 -34.51 6.72
CA PHE A 303 14.89 -34.69 6.66
C PHE A 303 14.53 -35.62 5.52
N SER A 304 13.30 -36.13 5.54
CA SER A 304 12.70 -36.84 4.42
C SER A 304 11.49 -36.08 3.89
N ALA A 305 11.18 -36.29 2.62
CA ALA A 305 10.02 -35.69 1.96
C ALA A 305 9.44 -36.60 0.87
N PRO A 306 8.20 -36.35 0.39
CA PRO A 306 7.62 -37.11 -0.73
C PRO A 306 8.49 -37.01 -1.99
N GLY A 307 8.85 -38.15 -2.58
CA GLY A 307 9.72 -38.19 -3.77
C GLY A 307 9.35 -39.27 -4.79
N THR A 308 8.26 -40.02 -4.59
CA THR A 308 7.83 -41.08 -5.53
C THR A 308 6.57 -40.66 -6.30
N ASN A 309 6.56 -40.79 -7.62
CA ASN A 309 5.41 -40.46 -8.46
C ASN A 309 4.81 -39.08 -8.14
N ILE A 310 5.66 -38.05 -8.15
CA ILE A 310 5.27 -36.67 -7.87
C ILE A 310 4.87 -35.98 -9.17
N THR A 311 3.63 -35.51 -9.23
CA THR A 311 3.09 -34.75 -10.36
C THR A 311 3.45 -33.26 -10.22
N SER A 312 4.00 -32.67 -11.29
CA SER A 312 4.36 -31.26 -11.33
C SER A 312 4.37 -30.70 -12.76
N THR A 313 4.62 -29.39 -12.89
CA THR A 313 4.75 -28.68 -14.16
C THR A 313 5.92 -29.22 -15.00
N TYR A 314 5.84 -29.09 -16.31
CA TYR A 314 6.84 -29.62 -17.24
C TYR A 314 6.97 -28.73 -18.48
N LEU A 315 7.81 -29.11 -19.44
CA LEU A 315 7.99 -28.35 -20.68
C LEU A 315 6.68 -28.23 -21.49
N ASN A 316 6.58 -27.17 -22.28
CA ASN A 316 5.49 -26.95 -23.24
C ASN A 316 4.07 -26.89 -22.62
N GLN A 317 3.94 -26.30 -21.42
CA GLN A 317 2.69 -26.22 -20.65
C GLN A 317 2.13 -27.58 -20.18
N TYR A 318 2.92 -28.65 -20.27
CA TYR A 318 2.49 -29.97 -19.81
C TYR A 318 2.76 -30.16 -18.33
N TYR A 319 2.15 -31.21 -17.79
CA TYR A 319 2.47 -31.75 -16.48
C TYR A 319 3.15 -33.10 -16.65
N ALA A 320 3.99 -33.49 -15.70
CA ALA A 320 4.65 -34.79 -15.72
C ALA A 320 4.75 -35.38 -14.31
N THR A 321 4.81 -36.70 -14.25
CA THR A 321 5.08 -37.45 -13.02
C THR A 321 6.52 -37.95 -13.05
N GLY A 322 7.28 -37.70 -11.97
CA GLY A 322 8.67 -38.15 -11.80
C GLY A 322 8.92 -38.73 -10.40
N SER A 323 10.03 -39.43 -10.23
CA SER A 323 10.42 -40.04 -8.95
C SER A 323 11.90 -39.84 -8.69
N GLY A 324 12.26 -39.31 -7.53
CA GLY A 324 13.64 -39.06 -7.17
C GLY A 324 13.77 -38.26 -5.88
N THR A 325 14.96 -38.27 -5.31
CA THR A 325 15.33 -37.32 -4.26
C THR A 325 15.26 -35.88 -4.78
N SER A 326 15.44 -35.66 -6.09
CA SER A 326 15.15 -34.39 -6.77
C SER A 326 13.74 -33.84 -6.57
N GLN A 327 12.74 -34.71 -6.44
CA GLN A 327 11.36 -34.30 -6.16
C GLN A 327 11.13 -34.12 -4.66
N ALA A 328 11.87 -34.81 -3.79
CA ALA A 328 11.80 -34.64 -2.34
C ALA A 328 12.40 -33.28 -1.88
N THR A 329 13.57 -32.90 -2.42
CA THR A 329 14.26 -31.64 -2.12
C THR A 329 13.38 -30.38 -2.21
N PRO A 330 12.61 -30.14 -3.30
CA PRO A 330 11.76 -28.96 -3.42
C PRO A 330 10.62 -28.93 -2.40
N HIS A 331 10.16 -30.08 -1.89
CA HIS A 331 9.20 -30.07 -0.78
C HIS A 331 9.80 -29.44 0.47
N ALA A 332 11.04 -29.80 0.80
CA ALA A 332 11.75 -29.24 1.96
C ALA A 332 12.08 -27.76 1.74
N ALA A 333 12.61 -27.40 0.57
CA ALA A 333 12.89 -26.00 0.22
C ALA A 333 11.62 -25.12 0.32
N ALA A 334 10.49 -25.60 -0.18
CA ALA A 334 9.23 -24.87 -0.08
C ALA A 334 8.68 -24.80 1.35
N MET A 335 8.81 -25.87 2.14
CA MET A 335 8.43 -25.85 3.55
C MET A 335 9.27 -24.84 4.34
N PHE A 336 10.58 -24.74 4.08
CA PHE A 336 11.42 -23.67 4.65
C PHE A 336 10.95 -22.28 4.26
N ALA A 337 10.43 -22.09 3.04
CA ALA A 337 9.87 -20.81 2.63
C ALA A 337 8.60 -20.45 3.41
N LEU A 338 7.75 -21.43 3.73
CA LEU A 338 6.59 -21.24 4.59
C LEU A 338 7.00 -20.85 6.01
N LEU A 339 7.99 -21.54 6.59
CA LEU A 339 8.54 -21.24 7.92
C LEU A 339 9.21 -19.86 7.95
N LYS A 340 10.00 -19.51 6.93
CA LYS A 340 10.63 -18.18 6.80
C LYS A 340 9.59 -17.06 6.67
N GLN A 341 8.49 -17.26 5.94
CA GLN A 341 7.41 -16.27 5.89
C GLN A 341 6.76 -16.09 7.27
N ARG A 342 6.57 -17.18 8.01
CA ARG A 342 5.98 -17.15 9.36
C ARG A 342 6.87 -16.38 10.32
N ASP A 343 8.17 -16.66 10.28
CA ASP A 343 9.18 -16.11 11.18
C ASP A 343 10.33 -15.43 10.40
N PRO A 344 10.11 -14.25 9.75
CA PRO A 344 11.10 -13.65 8.84
C PRO A 344 12.44 -13.26 9.47
N ALA A 345 12.48 -13.15 10.80
CA ALA A 345 13.69 -12.85 11.56
C ALA A 345 14.58 -14.08 11.80
N GLU A 346 14.06 -15.30 11.62
CA GLU A 346 14.85 -16.51 11.86
C GLU A 346 15.97 -16.66 10.83
N THR A 347 17.16 -17.04 11.32
CA THR A 347 18.29 -17.40 10.47
C THR A 347 18.10 -18.77 9.85
N ASN A 348 18.90 -19.11 8.84
CA ASN A 348 18.94 -20.46 8.28
C ASN A 348 19.19 -21.56 9.34
N VAL A 349 20.03 -21.30 10.36
CA VAL A 349 20.24 -22.21 11.50
C VAL A 349 18.94 -22.42 12.28
N GLN A 350 18.25 -21.32 12.63
CA GLN A 350 17.01 -21.38 13.41
C GLN A 350 15.87 -22.06 12.63
N LEU A 351 15.78 -21.81 11.32
CA LEU A 351 14.81 -22.47 10.45
C LEU A 351 15.00 -23.99 10.41
N ARG A 352 16.24 -24.50 10.42
CA ARG A 352 16.51 -25.95 10.52
C ARG A 352 15.98 -26.51 11.85
N GLU A 353 16.22 -25.84 12.96
CA GLU A 353 15.66 -26.22 14.27
C GLU A 353 14.13 -26.14 14.29
N GLU A 354 13.54 -25.16 13.60
CA GLU A 354 12.10 -25.01 13.48
C GLU A 354 11.49 -26.11 12.61
N MET A 355 12.15 -26.51 11.52
CA MET A 355 11.73 -27.66 10.70
C MET A 355 11.67 -28.93 11.54
N ARG A 356 12.60 -29.17 12.49
CA ARG A 356 12.55 -30.34 13.40
C ARG A 356 11.32 -30.38 14.31
N LYS A 357 10.66 -29.25 14.55
CA LYS A 357 9.37 -29.21 15.26
C LYS A 357 8.21 -29.57 14.33
N ASN A 358 8.41 -29.39 13.03
CA ASN A 358 7.49 -29.59 11.92
C ASN A 358 7.86 -30.86 11.12
N ILE A 359 8.00 -31.99 11.83
CA ILE A 359 8.20 -33.33 11.24
C ILE A 359 7.26 -34.38 11.84
N VAL A 360 7.09 -35.48 11.13
CA VAL A 360 6.66 -36.77 11.68
C VAL A 360 7.87 -37.69 11.69
N ASP A 361 8.23 -38.17 12.87
CA ASP A 361 9.29 -39.16 13.04
C ASP A 361 8.86 -40.49 12.38
N LEU A 362 9.72 -41.05 11.53
CA LEU A 362 9.48 -42.26 10.75
C LEU A 362 10.66 -43.22 10.95
N GLY A 363 10.42 -44.52 10.79
CA GLY A 363 11.48 -45.51 10.95
C GLY A 363 11.85 -45.70 12.42
N THR A 364 13.13 -45.54 12.75
CA THR A 364 13.62 -45.73 14.13
C THR A 364 13.39 -44.45 14.92
N ALA A 365 12.75 -44.55 16.08
CA ALA A 365 12.45 -43.37 16.91
C ALA A 365 13.68 -42.49 17.17
N GLY A 366 13.53 -41.19 16.94
CA GLY A 366 14.61 -40.22 16.98
C GLY A 366 15.24 -40.00 15.60
N ARG A 367 16.49 -39.53 15.58
CA ARG A 367 17.19 -39.31 14.32
C ARG A 367 17.74 -40.64 13.79
N ASP A 368 17.54 -40.92 12.49
CA ASP A 368 18.06 -42.11 11.83
C ASP A 368 18.65 -41.79 10.43
N GLN A 369 19.35 -42.76 9.83
CA GLN A 369 20.05 -42.61 8.55
C GLN A 369 19.12 -42.58 7.31
N GLN A 370 17.87 -43.02 7.46
CA GLN A 370 16.89 -43.13 6.39
C GLN A 370 16.03 -41.87 6.30
N PHE A 371 15.47 -41.42 7.42
CA PHE A 371 14.51 -40.31 7.46
C PHE A 371 15.07 -39.03 8.08
N GLY A 372 16.32 -39.05 8.58
CA GLY A 372 16.90 -37.94 9.31
C GLY A 372 16.13 -37.71 10.59
N TYR A 373 15.64 -36.49 10.82
CA TYR A 373 14.72 -36.20 11.93
C TYR A 373 13.27 -36.65 11.66
N GLY A 374 12.93 -37.02 10.41
CA GLY A 374 11.59 -37.43 10.02
C GLY A 374 11.09 -36.77 8.74
N LEU A 375 9.86 -37.11 8.38
CA LEU A 375 9.15 -36.54 7.23
C LEU A 375 8.72 -35.10 7.54
N ILE A 376 9.10 -34.15 6.69
CA ILE A 376 8.65 -32.76 6.82
C ILE A 376 7.13 -32.67 6.83
N GLN A 377 6.59 -31.88 7.76
CA GLN A 377 5.16 -31.70 7.93
C GLN A 377 4.86 -30.39 8.63
N TYR A 378 4.08 -29.51 8.00
CA TYR A 378 3.63 -28.30 8.68
C TYR A 378 2.66 -28.66 9.80
N LYS A 379 3.07 -28.47 11.06
CA LYS A 379 2.19 -28.66 12.22
C LYS A 379 1.47 -27.36 12.53
N ALA A 380 0.14 -27.39 12.49
CA ALA A 380 -0.68 -26.24 12.85
C ALA A 380 -0.29 -25.69 14.22
N GLN A 381 -0.09 -24.38 14.26
CA GLN A 381 0.13 -23.62 15.48
C GLN A 381 -1.21 -23.14 16.04
N ALA A 382 -1.25 -22.83 17.34
CA ALA A 382 -2.46 -22.29 17.96
C ALA A 382 -2.93 -20.98 17.30
N THR A 383 -2.00 -20.19 16.75
CA THR A 383 -2.26 -18.94 16.02
C THR A 383 -2.94 -19.14 14.67
N ASP A 384 -2.84 -20.32 14.06
CA ASP A 384 -3.32 -20.57 12.69
C ASP A 384 -4.85 -20.57 12.65
N SER A 385 -5.48 -21.11 13.69
CA SER A 385 -6.93 -21.06 13.88
C SER A 385 -7.46 -19.62 14.00
N ALA A 386 -6.70 -18.75 14.69
CA ALA A 386 -7.06 -17.33 14.84
C ALA A 386 -6.98 -16.60 13.49
N TYR A 387 -5.94 -16.87 12.69
CA TYR A 387 -5.83 -16.28 11.35
C TYR A 387 -6.97 -16.72 10.43
N ALA A 388 -7.28 -18.02 10.38
CA ALA A 388 -8.37 -18.55 9.57
C ALA A 388 -9.72 -17.91 9.95
N ALA A 389 -9.99 -17.73 11.25
CA ALA A 389 -11.19 -17.05 11.73
C ALA A 389 -11.23 -15.57 11.31
N ALA A 390 -10.09 -14.86 11.37
CA ALA A 390 -9.98 -13.47 10.93
C ALA A 390 -10.21 -13.33 9.41
N GLU A 391 -9.59 -14.20 8.60
CA GLU A 391 -9.78 -14.25 7.14
C GLU A 391 -11.25 -14.49 6.78
N GLN A 392 -11.91 -15.46 7.43
CA GLN A 392 -13.34 -15.73 7.20
C GLN A 392 -14.22 -14.52 7.57
N ALA A 393 -13.91 -13.83 8.67
CA ALA A 393 -14.62 -12.62 9.06
C ALA A 393 -14.40 -11.46 8.07
N VAL A 394 -13.19 -11.31 7.50
CA VAL A 394 -12.92 -10.34 6.44
C VAL A 394 -13.71 -10.68 5.18
N LYS A 395 -13.70 -11.95 4.72
CA LYS A 395 -14.52 -12.39 3.57
C LYS A 395 -16.00 -12.07 3.78
N LYS A 396 -16.53 -12.35 4.98
CA LYS A 396 -17.92 -11.99 5.33
C LYS A 396 -18.16 -10.48 5.30
N ALA A 397 -17.22 -9.68 5.81
CA ALA A 397 -17.32 -8.21 5.77
C ALA A 397 -17.27 -7.67 4.32
N GLU A 398 -16.44 -8.25 3.45
CA GLU A 398 -16.36 -7.92 2.02
C GLU A 398 -17.67 -8.21 1.28
N GLN A 399 -18.29 -9.35 1.58
CA GLN A 399 -19.57 -9.76 1.00
C GLN A 399 -20.72 -8.86 1.48
N THR A 400 -20.95 -8.81 2.79
CA THR A 400 -22.10 -8.13 3.42
C THR A 400 -21.96 -6.61 3.42
N LYS A 401 -20.73 -6.10 3.50
CA LYS A 401 -20.42 -4.68 3.68
C LYS A 401 -21.15 -4.09 4.89
N ALA A 402 -21.44 -4.90 5.91
CA ALA A 402 -22.12 -4.47 7.13
C ALA A 402 -21.10 -3.97 8.16
N GLN A 403 -21.43 -2.91 8.93
CA GLN A 403 -20.49 -2.39 9.94
C GLN A 403 -20.22 -3.41 11.05
N ILE A 404 -21.21 -4.23 11.39
CA ILE A 404 -21.08 -5.26 12.42
C ILE A 404 -20.05 -6.31 12.02
N ASP A 405 -20.07 -6.76 10.77
CA ASP A 405 -19.10 -7.74 10.25
C ASP A 405 -17.71 -7.11 10.11
N ILE A 406 -17.63 -5.83 9.72
CA ILE A 406 -16.36 -5.08 9.74
C ILE A 406 -15.78 -5.00 11.15
N ASN A 407 -16.59 -4.67 12.14
CA ASN A 407 -16.14 -4.56 13.52
C ASN A 407 -15.67 -5.91 14.05
N LYS A 408 -16.40 -6.99 13.74
CA LYS A 408 -16.01 -8.35 14.13
C LYS A 408 -14.70 -8.77 13.48
N ALA A 409 -14.52 -8.46 12.19
CA ALA A 409 -13.25 -8.72 11.50
C ALA A 409 -12.09 -7.92 12.13
N ARG A 410 -12.27 -6.64 12.45
CA ARG A 410 -11.23 -5.83 13.14
C ARG A 410 -10.83 -6.43 14.49
N GLU A 411 -11.81 -6.90 15.27
CA GLU A 411 -11.56 -7.55 16.56
C GLU A 411 -10.68 -8.79 16.39
N LEU A 412 -11.04 -9.69 15.46
CA LEU A 412 -10.28 -10.91 15.21
C LEU A 412 -8.88 -10.61 14.66
N ILE A 413 -8.74 -9.66 13.72
CA ILE A 413 -7.43 -9.24 13.20
C ILE A 413 -6.54 -8.67 14.32
N SER A 414 -7.12 -7.94 15.29
CA SER A 414 -6.35 -7.34 16.38
C SER A 414 -5.67 -8.37 17.29
N GLN A 415 -6.21 -9.60 17.35
CA GLN A 415 -5.67 -10.72 18.12
C GLN A 415 -4.52 -11.45 17.41
N LEU A 416 -4.29 -11.17 16.12
CA LEU A 416 -3.21 -11.79 15.36
C LEU A 416 -1.85 -11.19 15.71
N PRO A 417 -0.76 -11.98 15.68
CA PRO A 417 0.60 -11.45 15.74
C PRO A 417 0.87 -10.50 14.57
N ASN A 418 1.81 -9.58 14.74
CA ASN A 418 2.16 -8.62 13.69
C ASN A 418 2.83 -9.35 12.52
N SER A 419 2.17 -9.33 11.36
CA SER A 419 2.64 -9.98 10.13
C SER A 419 2.14 -9.24 8.89
N ASP A 420 2.74 -9.53 7.73
CA ASP A 420 2.27 -9.05 6.43
C ASP A 420 0.83 -9.52 6.15
N ALA A 421 0.49 -10.73 6.59
CA ALA A 421 -0.83 -11.30 6.45
C ALA A 421 -1.88 -10.50 7.26
N LYS A 422 -1.57 -10.14 8.52
CA LYS A 422 -2.41 -9.23 9.34
C LYS A 422 -2.58 -7.86 8.66
N THR A 423 -1.50 -7.31 8.11
CA THR A 423 -1.52 -6.03 7.39
C THR A 423 -2.40 -6.11 6.13
N ALA A 424 -2.36 -7.22 5.39
CA ALA A 424 -3.19 -7.44 4.22
C ALA A 424 -4.68 -7.52 4.57
N LEU A 425 -5.05 -8.19 5.67
CA LEU A 425 -6.42 -8.22 6.19
C LEU A 425 -6.93 -6.81 6.54
N HIS A 426 -6.12 -6.00 7.23
CA HIS A 426 -6.46 -4.61 7.52
C HIS A 426 -6.71 -3.80 6.23
N LYS A 427 -5.81 -3.89 5.24
CA LYS A 427 -5.94 -3.17 3.96
C LYS A 427 -7.22 -3.56 3.22
N ARG A 428 -7.57 -4.85 3.20
CA ARG A 428 -8.84 -5.33 2.62
C ARG A 428 -10.04 -4.72 3.34
N LEU A 429 -10.04 -4.74 4.66
CA LEU A 429 -11.13 -4.22 5.46
C LEU A 429 -11.30 -2.70 5.37
N ASP A 430 -10.20 -1.96 5.23
CA ASP A 430 -10.21 -0.52 4.99
C ASP A 430 -10.81 -0.16 3.62
N LYS A 431 -10.60 -0.97 2.59
CA LYS A 431 -11.30 -0.84 1.30
C LYS A 431 -12.81 -1.00 1.48
N VAL A 432 -13.27 -2.00 2.25
CA VAL A 432 -14.70 -2.20 2.56
C VAL A 432 -15.26 -1.01 3.35
N GLN A 433 -14.55 -0.52 4.36
CA GLN A 433 -14.97 0.65 5.15
C GLN A 433 -15.05 1.92 4.28
N SER A 434 -14.07 2.13 3.39
CA SER A 434 -14.05 3.26 2.45
C SER A 434 -15.28 3.24 1.53
N TYR A 435 -15.61 2.08 0.97
CA TYR A 435 -16.84 1.89 0.18
C TYR A 435 -18.09 2.29 0.96
N ARG A 436 -18.23 1.83 2.22
CA ARG A 436 -19.38 2.19 3.07
C ARG A 436 -19.45 3.69 3.36
N ASN A 437 -18.32 4.32 3.65
CA ASN A 437 -18.27 5.75 3.92
C ASN A 437 -18.74 6.54 2.70
N VAL A 438 -18.33 6.15 1.48
CA VAL A 438 -18.81 6.75 0.23
C VAL A 438 -20.32 6.57 0.07
N LYS A 439 -20.85 5.36 0.35
CA LYS A 439 -22.29 5.09 0.29
C LYS A 439 -23.08 5.96 1.29
N ASP A 440 -22.65 6.00 2.55
CA ASP A 440 -23.28 6.82 3.60
C ASP A 440 -23.28 8.32 3.23
N ALA A 441 -22.17 8.82 2.68
CA ALA A 441 -22.08 10.19 2.20
C ALA A 441 -23.02 10.46 1.01
N LYS A 442 -23.12 9.53 0.03
CA LYS A 442 -24.09 9.61 -1.08
C LYS A 442 -25.53 9.68 -0.57
N ASP A 443 -25.90 8.80 0.36
CA ASP A 443 -27.26 8.74 0.93
C ASP A 443 -27.61 10.03 1.69
N LYS A 444 -26.66 10.60 2.44
CA LYS A 444 -26.86 11.85 3.18
C LYS A 444 -26.90 13.08 2.26
N VAL A 445 -26.08 13.12 1.21
CA VAL A 445 -26.18 14.19 0.19
C VAL A 445 -27.52 14.11 -0.53
N ALA A 446 -28.01 12.91 -0.87
CA ALA A 446 -29.35 12.75 -1.46
C ALA A 446 -30.47 13.25 -0.52
N LYS A 447 -30.34 13.01 0.80
CA LYS A 447 -31.26 13.60 1.80
C LYS A 447 -31.17 15.13 1.84
N ALA A 448 -29.96 15.70 1.76
CA ALA A 448 -29.78 17.15 1.68
C ALA A 448 -30.41 17.74 0.41
N GLU A 449 -30.26 17.07 -0.73
CA GLU A 449 -30.90 17.45 -1.99
C GLU A 449 -32.42 17.35 -1.93
N LYS A 450 -32.96 16.32 -1.27
CA LYS A 450 -34.41 16.12 -1.11
C LYS A 450 -35.03 17.17 -0.19
N TYR A 451 -34.54 17.27 1.04
CA TYR A 451 -35.18 18.07 2.10
C TYR A 451 -34.72 19.53 2.12
N LYS A 452 -33.49 19.81 1.66
CA LYS A 452 -32.92 21.17 1.57
C LYS A 452 -33.02 21.95 2.89
N THR A 453 -32.69 21.30 4.02
CA THR A 453 -32.63 21.92 5.35
C THR A 453 -31.19 21.99 5.85
N GLN A 454 -30.91 22.92 6.78
CA GLN A 454 -29.56 23.06 7.35
C GLN A 454 -29.10 21.78 8.05
N GLN A 455 -29.98 21.12 8.80
CA GLN A 455 -29.68 19.84 9.47
C GLN A 455 -29.24 18.76 8.47
N THR A 456 -29.92 18.64 7.32
CA THR A 456 -29.52 17.68 6.28
C THR A 456 -28.20 18.06 5.61
N VAL A 457 -27.90 19.36 5.50
CA VAL A 457 -26.59 19.83 5.02
C VAL A 457 -25.48 19.48 5.99
N ASP A 458 -25.68 19.69 7.29
CA ASP A 458 -24.66 19.44 8.31
C ASP A 458 -24.34 17.94 8.41
N THR A 459 -25.38 17.09 8.44
CA THR A 459 -25.20 15.63 8.45
C THR A 459 -24.50 15.12 7.18
N ALA A 460 -24.81 15.68 6.01
CA ALA A 460 -24.10 15.37 4.77
C ALA A 460 -22.64 15.85 4.81
N GLN A 461 -22.37 17.05 5.32
CA GLN A 461 -21.01 17.59 5.44
C GLN A 461 -20.15 16.72 6.37
N THR A 462 -20.69 16.28 7.52
CA THR A 462 -20.00 15.36 8.42
C THR A 462 -19.64 14.04 7.73
N ALA A 463 -20.53 13.50 6.89
CA ALA A 463 -20.25 12.27 6.16
C ALA A 463 -19.19 12.46 5.05
N ILE A 464 -19.24 13.57 4.30
CA ILE A 464 -18.21 13.92 3.30
C ILE A 464 -16.84 14.11 3.95
N ASN A 465 -16.78 14.68 5.15
CA ASN A 465 -15.53 14.90 5.87
C ASN A 465 -14.80 13.59 6.25
N LYS A 466 -15.54 12.47 6.39
CA LYS A 466 -14.97 11.13 6.66
C LYS A 466 -14.34 10.48 5.43
N LEU A 467 -14.55 11.04 4.23
CA LEU A 467 -13.99 10.48 3.00
C LEU A 467 -12.52 10.88 2.83
N PRO A 468 -11.67 9.97 2.32
CA PRO A 468 -10.34 10.35 1.84
C PRO A 468 -10.47 11.34 0.69
N ASN A 469 -9.40 12.11 0.45
CA ASN A 469 -9.36 13.03 -0.67
C ASN A 469 -9.43 12.25 -1.99
N GLY A 470 -10.32 12.66 -2.89
CA GLY A 470 -10.56 11.95 -4.15
C GLY A 470 -11.81 12.44 -4.88
N THR A 471 -12.11 11.79 -5.98
CA THR A 471 -13.21 12.16 -6.90
C THR A 471 -14.57 12.15 -6.22
N ASP A 472 -14.89 11.12 -5.44
CA ASP A 472 -16.16 11.02 -4.72
C ASP A 472 -16.37 12.20 -3.77
N LYS A 473 -15.38 12.52 -2.93
CA LYS A 473 -15.43 13.64 -1.98
C LYS A 473 -15.66 14.96 -2.70
N LYS A 474 -14.92 15.22 -3.79
CA LYS A 474 -15.05 16.45 -4.60
C LYS A 474 -16.43 16.57 -5.23
N ASN A 475 -16.97 15.49 -5.79
CA ASN A 475 -18.27 15.48 -6.47
C ASN A 475 -19.43 15.64 -5.48
N LEU A 476 -19.38 14.94 -4.34
CA LEU A 476 -20.38 15.07 -3.28
C LEU A 476 -20.35 16.47 -2.66
N GLN A 477 -19.17 17.06 -2.46
CA GLN A 477 -19.05 18.42 -1.97
C GLN A 477 -19.69 19.43 -2.93
N LYS A 478 -19.43 19.31 -4.24
CA LYS A 478 -20.05 20.17 -5.26
C LYS A 478 -21.58 20.10 -5.24
N ARG A 479 -22.14 18.89 -5.13
CA ARG A 479 -23.59 18.66 -4.98
C ARG A 479 -24.13 19.31 -3.72
N LEU A 480 -23.47 19.09 -2.58
CA LEU A 480 -23.87 19.69 -1.31
C LEU A 480 -23.80 21.23 -1.34
N ASP A 481 -22.81 21.80 -2.02
CA ASP A 481 -22.68 23.24 -2.17
C ASP A 481 -23.79 23.84 -3.05
N GLN A 482 -24.32 23.10 -4.03
CA GLN A 482 -25.53 23.50 -4.77
C GLN A 482 -26.74 23.59 -3.83
N VAL A 483 -26.92 22.61 -2.93
CA VAL A 483 -27.98 22.63 -1.91
C VAL A 483 -27.82 23.83 -0.97
N LYS A 484 -26.60 24.10 -0.49
CA LYS A 484 -26.30 25.28 0.35
C LYS A 484 -26.67 26.59 -0.36
N ARG A 485 -26.30 26.73 -1.64
CA ARG A 485 -26.66 27.91 -2.45
C ARG A 485 -28.17 28.07 -2.60
N TYR A 486 -28.90 26.98 -2.82
CA TYR A 486 -30.36 27.01 -2.89
C TYR A 486 -30.99 27.51 -1.57
N ILE A 487 -30.56 26.96 -0.43
CA ILE A 487 -31.09 27.34 0.89
C ILE A 487 -30.83 28.83 1.15
N ALA A 488 -29.61 29.30 0.88
CA ALA A 488 -29.25 30.71 1.04
C ALA A 488 -30.10 31.61 0.14
N SER A 489 -30.32 31.22 -1.13
CA SER A 489 -31.18 31.95 -2.07
C SER A 489 -32.63 32.04 -1.57
N LYS A 490 -33.21 30.93 -1.12
CA LYS A 490 -34.57 30.89 -0.56
C LYS A 490 -34.70 31.83 0.65
N GLN A 491 -33.77 31.76 1.60
CA GLN A 491 -33.77 32.65 2.77
C GLN A 491 -33.66 34.13 2.37
N ALA A 492 -32.85 34.46 1.37
CA ALA A 492 -32.73 35.82 0.88
C ALA A 492 -34.03 36.31 0.21
N LYS A 493 -34.68 35.47 -0.60
CA LYS A 493 -35.99 35.76 -1.20
C LYS A 493 -37.06 36.03 -0.14
N ASP A 494 -37.18 35.16 0.85
CA ASP A 494 -38.18 35.27 1.91
C ASP A 494 -37.97 36.55 2.74
N LYS A 495 -36.72 36.87 3.07
CA LYS A 495 -36.38 38.09 3.81
C LYS A 495 -36.62 39.36 3.00
N VAL A 496 -36.33 39.36 1.70
CA VAL A 496 -36.67 40.49 0.81
C VAL A 496 -38.18 40.66 0.71
N ALA A 497 -38.95 39.58 0.53
CA ALA A 497 -40.41 39.64 0.50
C ALA A 497 -40.99 40.17 1.82
N LYS A 498 -40.43 39.75 2.96
CA LYS A 498 -40.81 40.29 4.28
C LYS A 498 -40.50 41.79 4.38
N ALA A 499 -39.33 42.23 3.93
CA ALA A 499 -38.96 43.64 3.92
C ALA A 499 -39.85 44.48 3.00
N GLU A 500 -40.24 43.94 1.83
CA GLU A 500 -41.18 44.59 0.91
C GLU A 500 -42.57 44.78 1.56
N LYS A 501 -43.05 43.77 2.30
CA LYS A 501 -44.35 43.83 3.00
C LYS A 501 -44.31 44.74 4.22
N SER A 502 -43.32 44.59 5.10
CA SER A 502 -43.28 45.26 6.39
C SER A 502 -42.72 46.69 6.32
N LYS A 503 -41.83 46.95 5.36
CA LYS A 503 -41.06 48.20 5.23
C LYS A 503 -40.23 48.56 6.48
N LYS A 504 -40.06 47.62 7.42
CA LYS A 504 -39.32 47.86 8.68
C LYS A 504 -37.81 47.82 8.43
N LYS A 505 -37.08 48.72 9.08
CA LYS A 505 -35.60 48.77 9.01
C LYS A 505 -34.97 47.40 9.33
N THR A 506 -35.44 46.74 10.37
CA THR A 506 -34.93 45.44 10.84
C THR A 506 -35.08 44.33 9.80
N ASP A 507 -36.19 44.31 9.06
CA ASP A 507 -36.39 43.34 7.98
C ASP A 507 -35.53 43.68 6.76
N VAL A 508 -35.34 44.97 6.45
CA VAL A 508 -34.40 45.39 5.38
C VAL A 508 -32.96 45.01 5.72
N ASP A 509 -32.53 45.20 6.96
CA ASP A 509 -31.18 44.82 7.40
C ASP A 509 -31.00 43.29 7.35
N SER A 510 -32.01 42.54 7.79
CA SER A 510 -32.03 41.08 7.71
C SER A 510 -31.95 40.59 6.26
N ALA A 511 -32.69 41.22 5.35
CA ALA A 511 -32.64 40.95 3.92
C ALA A 511 -31.28 41.30 3.31
N GLN A 512 -30.70 42.46 3.67
CA GLN A 512 -29.38 42.89 3.19
C GLN A 512 -28.29 41.91 3.62
N SER A 513 -28.32 41.43 4.87
CA SER A 513 -27.42 40.41 5.37
C SER A 513 -27.56 39.09 4.60
N ALA A 514 -28.79 38.65 4.33
CA ALA A 514 -29.04 37.42 3.58
C ALA A 514 -28.58 37.51 2.12
N ILE A 515 -28.81 38.64 1.44
CA ILE A 515 -28.29 38.90 0.08
C ILE A 515 -26.74 38.88 0.08
N GLY A 516 -26.12 39.44 1.13
CA GLY A 516 -24.66 39.47 1.28
C GLY A 516 -24.02 38.07 1.27
N LYS A 517 -24.73 37.06 1.78
CA LYS A 517 -24.29 35.65 1.82
C LYS A 517 -24.39 34.93 0.47
N LEU A 518 -25.05 35.52 -0.54
CA LEU A 518 -25.16 34.91 -1.86
C LEU A 518 -23.89 35.13 -2.69
N PRO A 519 -23.49 34.17 -3.52
CA PRO A 519 -22.46 34.40 -4.54
C PRO A 519 -22.96 35.37 -5.62
N ALA A 520 -22.03 35.97 -6.37
CA ALA A 520 -22.36 36.84 -7.49
C ALA A 520 -23.22 36.08 -8.53
N SER A 521 -24.41 36.59 -8.81
CA SER A 521 -25.39 35.99 -9.72
C SER A 521 -26.44 37.02 -10.13
N SER A 522 -27.16 36.75 -11.23
CA SER A 522 -28.32 37.55 -11.66
C SER A 522 -29.39 37.66 -10.57
N GLU A 523 -29.57 36.58 -9.80
CA GLU A 523 -30.51 36.53 -8.68
C GLU A 523 -30.10 37.44 -7.52
N LYS A 524 -28.82 37.43 -7.11
CA LYS A 524 -28.29 38.37 -6.09
C LYS A 524 -28.54 39.81 -6.53
N THR A 525 -28.25 40.13 -7.79
CA THR A 525 -28.48 41.45 -8.37
C THR A 525 -29.97 41.83 -8.36
N SER A 526 -30.86 40.90 -8.73
CA SER A 526 -32.31 41.12 -8.73
C SER A 526 -32.87 41.39 -7.33
N LEU A 527 -32.47 40.59 -6.34
CA LEU A 527 -32.86 40.78 -4.94
C LEU A 527 -32.33 42.10 -4.37
N GLN A 528 -31.11 42.49 -4.73
CA GLN A 528 -30.55 43.78 -4.31
C GLN A 528 -31.34 44.95 -4.91
N LYS A 529 -31.74 44.88 -6.18
CA LYS A 529 -32.59 45.90 -6.83
C LYS A 529 -33.94 46.01 -6.13
N ARG A 530 -34.59 44.88 -5.84
CA ARG A 530 -35.86 44.84 -5.08
C ARG A 530 -35.72 45.47 -3.70
N LEU A 531 -34.67 45.13 -2.95
CA LEU A 531 -34.43 45.71 -1.63
C LEU A 531 -34.14 47.22 -1.69
N ASN A 532 -33.41 47.68 -2.70
CA ASN A 532 -33.15 49.10 -2.93
C ASN A 532 -34.45 49.88 -3.22
N LYS A 533 -35.44 49.27 -3.88
CA LYS A 533 -36.78 49.85 -4.08
C LYS A 533 -37.52 50.05 -2.74
N VAL A 534 -37.40 49.11 -1.80
CA VAL A 534 -37.95 49.25 -0.44
C VAL A 534 -37.27 50.42 0.29
N LYS A 535 -35.93 50.51 0.23
CA LYS A 535 -35.18 51.63 0.82
C LYS A 535 -35.60 52.99 0.24
N SER A 536 -35.74 53.07 -1.08
CA SER A 536 -36.23 54.28 -1.77
C SER A 536 -37.66 54.66 -1.35
N THR A 537 -38.54 53.67 -1.18
CA THR A 537 -39.91 53.89 -0.69
C THR A 537 -39.93 54.43 0.75
N ASN A 538 -39.11 53.87 1.63
CA ASN A 538 -38.96 54.36 3.00
C ASN A 538 -38.40 55.78 3.02
N LEU A 539 -37.40 56.07 2.18
CA LEU A 539 -36.85 57.42 2.02
C LEU A 539 -37.92 58.42 1.61
N LYS A 540 -38.72 58.10 0.58
CA LYS A 540 -39.83 58.96 0.14
C LYS A 540 -40.86 59.19 1.26
N THR A 541 -41.21 58.14 2.00
CA THR A 541 -42.15 58.23 3.13
C THR A 541 -41.62 59.13 4.25
N ALA A 542 -40.33 59.01 4.58
CA ALA A 542 -39.68 59.85 5.57
C ALA A 542 -39.59 61.31 5.12
N GLN A 543 -39.22 61.56 3.85
CA GLN A 543 -39.20 62.89 3.25
C GLN A 543 -40.58 63.56 3.33
N GLN A 544 -41.64 62.85 2.92
CA GLN A 544 -43.02 63.35 2.97
C GLN A 544 -43.47 63.64 4.40
N SER A 545 -43.16 62.76 5.35
CA SER A 545 -43.55 62.93 6.75
C SER A 545 -42.82 64.12 7.41
N VAL A 546 -41.52 64.29 7.12
CA VAL A 546 -40.75 65.46 7.58
C VAL A 546 -41.29 66.74 6.95
N SER A 547 -41.55 66.76 5.64
CA SER A 547 -42.15 67.92 4.98
C SER A 547 -43.55 68.28 5.51
N ALA A 548 -44.37 67.30 5.87
CA ALA A 548 -45.66 67.55 6.52
C ALA A 548 -45.48 68.16 7.93
N ALA A 549 -44.48 67.70 8.69
CA ALA A 549 -44.15 68.23 10.01
C ALA A 549 -43.56 69.66 9.94
N GLU A 550 -42.80 69.97 8.88
CA GLU A 550 -42.31 71.32 8.60
C GLU A 550 -43.46 72.27 8.25
N LYS A 551 -44.45 71.83 7.46
CA LYS A 551 -45.64 72.62 7.12
C LYS A 551 -46.55 72.87 8.32
N LYS A 552 -46.79 71.84 9.14
CA LYS A 552 -47.62 71.93 10.35
C LYS A 552 -46.90 71.31 11.54
N SER A 553 -46.16 72.14 12.26
CA SER A 553 -45.36 71.74 13.43
C SER A 553 -46.24 71.42 14.64
N THR A 554 -46.72 70.19 14.70
CA THR A 554 -47.46 69.61 15.84
C THR A 554 -46.75 68.37 16.36
N ASP A 555 -46.98 67.99 17.62
CA ASP A 555 -46.41 66.76 18.21
C ASP A 555 -46.75 65.51 17.39
N ALA A 556 -48.00 65.40 16.91
CA ALA A 556 -48.45 64.28 16.09
C ALA A 556 -47.66 64.16 14.77
N ASN A 557 -47.48 65.27 14.05
CA ASN A 557 -46.69 65.26 12.82
C ASN A 557 -45.20 64.99 13.09
N ALA A 558 -44.64 65.55 14.15
CA ALA A 558 -43.25 65.29 14.55
C ALA A 558 -43.03 63.83 14.94
N ALA A 559 -43.98 63.20 15.65
CA ALA A 559 -43.93 61.78 16.00
C ALA A 559 -44.05 60.86 14.78
N LYS A 560 -44.98 61.17 13.85
CA LYS A 560 -45.12 60.43 12.59
C LYS A 560 -43.85 60.53 11.74
N ALA A 561 -43.27 61.73 11.62
CA ALA A 561 -42.01 61.96 10.95
C ALA A 561 -40.85 61.21 11.61
N GLN A 562 -40.77 61.22 12.95
CA GLN A 562 -39.73 60.49 13.67
C GLN A 562 -39.83 58.98 13.43
N SER A 563 -41.04 58.42 13.47
CA SER A 563 -41.28 57.02 13.17
C SER A 563 -40.81 56.66 11.75
N ALA A 564 -41.12 57.49 10.76
CA ALA A 564 -40.67 57.29 9.38
C ALA A 564 -39.14 57.39 9.21
N VAL A 565 -38.50 58.40 9.81
CA VAL A 565 -37.03 58.56 9.80
C VAL A 565 -36.33 57.39 10.50
N ASN A 566 -36.93 56.83 11.55
CA ASN A 566 -36.40 55.66 12.25
C ASN A 566 -36.36 54.41 11.37
N GLN A 567 -37.24 54.29 10.36
CA GLN A 567 -37.24 53.17 9.41
C GLN A 567 -36.14 53.25 8.33
N LEU A 568 -35.38 54.35 8.27
CA LEU A 568 -34.24 54.48 7.36
C LEU A 568 -33.00 53.78 7.91
N GLN A 569 -32.22 53.19 7.00
CA GLN A 569 -30.84 52.77 7.27
C GLN A 569 -29.97 53.96 7.66
N ALA A 570 -28.88 53.71 8.39
CA ALA A 570 -27.89 54.74 8.66
C ALA A 570 -27.30 55.24 7.33
N GLY A 571 -27.19 56.55 7.18
CA GLY A 571 -26.74 57.18 5.95
C GLY A 571 -27.02 58.67 5.93
N LYS A 572 -26.47 59.36 4.91
CA LYS A 572 -26.55 60.82 4.77
C LYS A 572 -28.00 61.33 4.76
N ASP A 573 -28.90 60.61 4.10
CA ASP A 573 -30.31 60.99 4.02
C ASP A 573 -31.02 60.96 5.38
N LYS A 574 -30.79 59.91 6.17
CA LYS A 574 -31.36 59.80 7.53
C LYS A 574 -30.87 60.94 8.41
N THR A 575 -29.57 61.21 8.38
CA THR A 575 -28.96 62.31 9.14
C THR A 575 -29.52 63.67 8.73
N ALA A 576 -29.69 63.92 7.43
CA ALA A 576 -30.25 65.17 6.91
C ALA A 576 -31.72 65.36 7.32
N LEU A 577 -32.54 64.32 7.19
CA LEU A 577 -33.95 64.35 7.60
C LEU A 577 -34.11 64.48 9.12
N GLN A 578 -33.24 63.83 9.90
CA GLN A 578 -33.25 63.98 11.35
C GLN A 578 -32.95 65.42 11.77
N LYS A 579 -31.92 66.05 11.18
CA LYS A 579 -31.60 67.47 11.43
C LYS A 579 -32.77 68.41 11.12
N ARG A 580 -33.49 68.17 10.01
CA ARG A 580 -34.71 68.92 9.66
C ARG A 580 -35.82 68.71 10.69
N LEU A 581 -36.06 67.46 11.08
CA LEU A 581 -37.06 67.09 12.08
C LEU A 581 -36.74 67.67 13.47
N ASP A 582 -35.47 67.76 13.85
CA ASP A 582 -35.06 68.35 15.12
C ASP A 582 -35.40 69.86 15.18
N LYS A 583 -35.28 70.57 14.05
CA LYS A 583 -35.78 71.96 13.95
C LYS A 583 -37.30 72.04 14.14
N VAL A 584 -38.06 71.10 13.57
CA VAL A 584 -39.52 71.01 13.78
C VAL A 584 -39.83 70.74 15.25
N LYS A 585 -39.16 69.80 15.90
CA LYS A 585 -39.35 69.50 17.32
C LYS A 585 -39.06 70.71 18.21
N LYS A 586 -38.02 71.50 17.89
CA LYS A 586 -37.73 72.77 18.58
C LYS A 586 -38.90 73.76 18.45
N LYS A 587 -39.50 73.89 17.25
CA LYS A 587 -40.70 74.73 17.04
C LYS A 587 -41.90 74.23 17.85
N VAL A 588 -42.14 72.91 17.87
CA VAL A 588 -43.23 72.30 18.66
C VAL A 588 -43.02 72.54 20.15
N ALA A 589 -41.80 72.37 20.65
CA ALA A 589 -41.46 72.63 22.05
C ALA A 589 -41.66 74.11 22.42
N ALA A 590 -41.26 75.05 21.56
CA ALA A 590 -41.47 76.47 21.77
C ALA A 590 -42.96 76.86 21.78
N ALA A 591 -43.77 76.26 20.88
CA ALA A 591 -45.22 76.48 20.87
C ALA A 591 -45.87 75.97 22.16
N GLU A 592 -45.45 74.81 22.65
CA GLU A 592 -45.95 74.27 23.92
C GLU A 592 -45.51 75.13 25.11
N ALA A 593 -44.27 75.63 25.14
CA ALA A 593 -43.80 76.54 26.18
C ALA A 593 -44.66 77.81 26.25
N LYS A 594 -45.04 78.40 25.10
CA LYS A 594 -45.96 79.55 25.05
C LYS A 594 -47.34 79.24 25.62
N LYS A 595 -47.88 78.04 25.38
CA LYS A 595 -49.14 77.61 26.01
C LYS A 595 -49.00 77.46 27.52
N VAL A 596 -47.88 76.90 27.99
CA VAL A 596 -47.58 76.79 29.43
C VAL A 596 -47.55 78.17 30.08
N GLU A 597 -46.87 79.15 29.47
CA GLU A 597 -46.86 80.54 29.99
C GLU A 597 -48.26 81.17 29.98
N THR A 598 -49.05 80.94 28.93
CA THR A 598 -50.45 81.40 28.87
C THR A 598 -51.30 80.76 29.98
N ALA A 599 -51.14 79.46 30.23
CA ALA A 599 -51.84 78.74 31.27
C ALA A 599 -51.40 79.22 32.67
N LYS A 600 -50.09 79.43 32.90
CA LYS A 600 -49.56 80.03 34.14
C LYS A 600 -50.18 81.40 34.41
N ALA A 601 -50.21 82.28 33.41
CA ALA A 601 -50.78 83.61 33.52
C ALA A 601 -52.29 83.55 33.84
N LYS A 602 -53.04 82.67 33.19
CA LYS A 602 -54.48 82.49 33.44
C LYS A 602 -54.78 81.85 34.80
N VAL A 603 -53.99 80.88 35.25
CA VAL A 603 -54.11 80.31 36.61
C VAL A 603 -53.81 81.36 37.67
N LYS A 604 -52.74 82.16 37.49
CA LYS A 604 -52.42 83.29 38.37
C LYS A 604 -53.58 84.29 38.44
N LYS A 605 -54.21 84.59 37.31
CA LYS A 605 -55.40 85.45 37.26
C LYS A 605 -56.60 84.81 37.98
N ALA A 606 -56.82 83.51 37.82
CA ALA A 606 -57.89 82.80 38.54
C ALA A 606 -57.68 82.80 40.05
N GLU A 607 -56.45 82.62 40.52
CA GLU A 607 -56.06 82.70 41.94
C GLU A 607 -56.32 84.10 42.53
N LYS A 608 -56.06 85.15 41.75
CA LYS A 608 -56.29 86.55 42.14
C LYS A 608 -57.78 86.90 42.16
N ASP A 609 -58.47 86.70 41.03
CA ASP A 609 -59.83 87.20 40.83
C ASP A 609 -60.86 86.36 41.60
N LYS A 610 -60.60 85.06 41.79
CA LYS A 610 -61.50 84.10 42.44
C LYS A 610 -62.94 84.16 41.88
N THR A 611 -63.08 84.32 40.56
CA THR A 611 -64.38 84.27 39.87
C THR A 611 -64.54 82.96 39.10
N LYS A 612 -65.78 82.54 38.86
CA LYS A 612 -66.07 81.37 38.01
C LYS A 612 -65.51 81.56 36.60
N LYS A 613 -65.63 82.77 36.02
CA LYS A 613 -65.14 83.10 34.68
C LYS A 613 -63.62 82.95 34.53
N SER A 614 -62.85 83.48 35.48
CA SER A 614 -61.38 83.35 35.43
C SER A 614 -60.94 81.90 35.63
N LYS A 615 -61.59 81.15 36.55
CA LYS A 615 -61.35 79.72 36.74
C LYS A 615 -61.62 78.90 35.48
N THR A 616 -62.74 79.11 34.78
CA THR A 616 -63.06 78.42 33.52
C THR A 616 -62.05 78.74 32.40
N SER A 617 -61.65 80.00 32.26
CA SER A 617 -60.64 80.39 31.26
C SER A 617 -59.28 79.75 31.52
N ALA A 618 -58.87 79.69 32.79
CA ALA A 618 -57.67 78.97 33.21
C ALA A 618 -57.78 77.47 32.96
N GLN A 619 -58.93 76.85 33.27
CA GLN A 619 -59.16 75.43 33.04
C GLN A 619 -59.04 75.07 31.56
N SER A 620 -59.63 75.89 30.68
CA SER A 620 -59.51 75.73 29.23
C SER A 620 -58.04 75.77 28.78
N ALA A 621 -57.24 76.72 29.28
CA ALA A 621 -55.83 76.81 28.94
C ALA A 621 -54.98 75.65 29.49
N VAL A 622 -55.24 75.19 30.72
CA VAL A 622 -54.57 74.02 31.30
C VAL A 622 -54.93 72.75 30.53
N ASN A 623 -56.18 72.60 30.08
CA ASN A 623 -56.61 71.45 29.28
C ASN A 623 -55.88 71.35 27.94
N GLN A 624 -55.51 72.48 27.33
CA GLN A 624 -54.75 72.55 26.07
C GLN A 624 -53.27 72.16 26.20
N LEU A 625 -52.74 72.05 27.42
CA LEU A 625 -51.38 71.59 27.66
C LEU A 625 -51.26 70.09 27.44
N LYS A 626 -50.11 69.65 26.94
CA LYS A 626 -49.77 68.22 26.95
C LYS A 626 -49.54 67.71 28.37
N ALA A 627 -49.70 66.40 28.56
CA ALA A 627 -49.40 65.75 29.84
C ALA A 627 -47.95 66.05 30.24
N SER A 628 -47.78 66.69 31.38
CA SER A 628 -46.49 67.15 31.91
C SER A 628 -46.63 67.47 33.39
N ASN A 629 -45.52 67.48 34.12
CA ASN A 629 -45.50 67.88 35.53
C ASN A 629 -46.05 69.30 35.72
N GLU A 630 -45.79 70.21 34.79
CA GLU A 630 -46.32 71.58 34.83
C GLU A 630 -47.83 71.62 34.67
N LYS A 631 -48.42 70.83 33.75
CA LYS A 631 -49.87 70.69 33.64
C LYS A 631 -50.47 70.22 34.97
N THR A 632 -49.89 69.20 35.59
CA THR A 632 -50.34 68.66 36.87
C THR A 632 -50.27 69.72 37.99
N LYS A 633 -49.17 70.48 38.08
CA LYS A 633 -49.02 71.57 39.07
C LYS A 633 -50.06 72.67 38.87
N LEU A 634 -50.24 73.12 37.63
CA LEU A 634 -51.23 74.16 37.30
C LEU A 634 -52.65 73.68 37.58
N GLN A 635 -52.97 72.41 37.29
CA GLN A 635 -54.26 71.84 37.61
C GLN A 635 -54.51 71.79 39.13
N LYS A 636 -53.51 71.37 39.92
CA LYS A 636 -53.61 71.37 41.39
C LYS A 636 -53.86 72.78 41.94
N ARG A 637 -53.10 73.77 41.47
CA ARG A 637 -53.28 75.18 41.82
C ARG A 637 -54.69 75.68 41.49
N LEU A 638 -55.15 75.38 40.28
CA LEU A 638 -56.48 75.78 39.83
C LEU A 638 -57.61 75.11 40.63
N ASN A 639 -57.42 73.86 41.06
CA ASN A 639 -58.37 73.15 41.92
C ASN A 639 -58.50 73.83 43.30
N ALA A 640 -57.41 74.38 43.85
CA ALA A 640 -57.41 75.11 45.11
C ALA A 640 -58.13 76.47 45.05
N VAL A 641 -58.37 77.02 43.86
CA VAL A 641 -59.14 78.27 43.70
C VAL A 641 -60.61 78.02 44.03
N LYS A 642 -61.08 78.56 45.16
CA LYS A 642 -62.49 78.61 45.56
C LYS A 642 -63.13 79.91 45.04
N PRO A 643 -64.01 79.88 44.02
CA PRO A 643 -64.68 81.08 43.56
C PRO A 643 -65.52 81.71 44.69
N LYS A 644 -65.51 83.04 44.84
CA LYS A 644 -66.48 83.73 45.70
C LYS A 644 -67.88 83.53 45.10
N LYS A 645 -68.86 83.24 45.96
CA LYS A 645 -70.26 83.03 45.54
C LYS A 645 -70.77 84.23 44.76
#